data_AF-A0A7T7CBN4-F1
#
_entry.id   AF-A0A7T7CBN4-F1
#
_cell.length_a   1.000
_cell.length_b   1.000
_cell.length_c   1.000
_cell.angle_alpha   90.00
_cell.angle_beta   90.00
_cell.angle_gamma   90.00
#
_symmetry.space_group_name_H-M   'P 1'
#
loop_
_entity.id
_entity.type
_entity.pdbx_description
1 polymer ?
#
loop_
_entity_poly.entity_id
_entity_poly.type
_entity_poly.pdbx_seq_one_letter_code
_entity_poly.pdbx_strand_id
1 'polypeptide(L)'
;MSEGQDLNKKEKQLESSVRDTHNQEMSSNEGKKIVDDENSLTAGDRGPTLIEDFLAREKLAHFDRERIPERVVHARGYGAYGEFELYQSMSDVTMADFLQDPSKKTPLFVRFSQVIGSRGCNETVRDVRGFSIKFYTDDGNFDIVAINFPIFFIQDAIKFPDLIHSVKPEPDNEYPQGQTAHDTFWDFMGSNPETTHMAMWIMSDRAIPKNYRTMEGFGVHAYRFVNKDGVAHFVKFHVKPVLGVHPLIWDEAQKLGEDADFHRRDLWTNIKMGNYPEYEFAVQIIREDQEFMFDFDILDPTKFWPEEDVPLQKIGKLTLNKTVDNAFSETEQSAFHPGNIVRGIDYSNDPLLQGRLFSYTDTQQARVGVNYQQLPINKPVCPVFNNQRDGASRHVIDRGKVSYHKNLLANNTPSEVPADDGGFVTYPSSVEGLKKRQTAESFNDHYSQAKLFWNSMTPVEREHIIGAYSFELGRCLHVPVRQQMVDRLARVSKELAEPVAKKVGVTVPNVEEAAVTKSSPAVSLQNTTFVADTLKVAVFLAEGFPGKEVDAILKQWTEAGMHPVIVSNNLGEVSGSGGYTYKVDQSFLTGSPLSYEGVYLVGGTEADDYFHYEARTFITTMFNHFKPISAKEESRQLLKEMGIEDMPGVIIDTDPQFGQTFIDAMAKQRFWERPSFLYKV
;
A
#
# COMPACT_ATOMS: atom_id res chain seq x y z
N MET A 1 -19.00 -19.84 -5.59
CA MET A 1 -19.59 -18.91 -4.60
C MET A 1 -19.91 -19.72 -3.36
N SER A 2 -19.46 -19.33 -2.18
CA SER A 2 -19.89 -19.97 -0.94
C SER A 2 -21.38 -19.67 -0.74
N GLU A 3 -22.21 -20.69 -0.88
CA GLU A 3 -23.64 -20.62 -0.55
C GLU A 3 -23.79 -20.19 0.92
N GLY A 4 -24.37 -19.01 1.18
CA GLY A 4 -24.83 -18.64 2.53
C GLY A 4 -24.31 -17.32 3.14
N GLN A 5 -23.50 -16.51 2.46
CA GLN A 5 -23.18 -15.15 2.93
C GLN A 5 -24.11 -14.12 2.29
N ASP A 6 -24.72 -13.26 3.13
CA ASP A 6 -25.49 -12.11 2.67
C ASP A 6 -24.57 -11.12 1.95
N LEU A 7 -24.72 -10.98 0.64
CA LEU A 7 -23.95 -10.05 -0.16
C LEU A 7 -24.20 -8.59 0.28
N ASN A 8 -23.13 -7.80 0.31
CA ASN A 8 -23.23 -6.37 0.58
C ASN A 8 -23.79 -5.61 -0.64
N LYS A 9 -24.11 -4.32 -0.47
CA LYS A 9 -24.75 -3.50 -1.52
C LYS A 9 -23.92 -3.43 -2.81
N LYS A 10 -22.59 -3.37 -2.70
CA LYS A 10 -21.71 -3.31 -3.86
C LYS A 10 -21.66 -4.64 -4.59
N GLU A 11 -21.58 -5.74 -3.85
CA GLU A 11 -21.58 -7.09 -4.44
C GLU A 11 -22.88 -7.38 -5.18
N LYS A 12 -24.04 -7.09 -4.57
CA LYS A 12 -25.36 -7.20 -5.23
C LYS A 12 -25.43 -6.37 -6.52
N GLN A 13 -24.84 -5.18 -6.52
CA GLN A 13 -24.77 -4.36 -7.73
C GLN A 13 -23.91 -5.01 -8.83
N LEU A 14 -22.78 -5.63 -8.46
CA LEU A 14 -21.83 -6.23 -9.38
C LEU A 14 -22.37 -7.50 -10.05
N GLU A 15 -23.29 -8.25 -9.42
CA GLU A 15 -23.89 -9.47 -10.00
C GLU A 15 -24.40 -9.26 -11.43
N SER A 16 -24.99 -8.09 -11.71
CA SER A 16 -25.48 -7.72 -13.03
C SER A 16 -24.41 -7.59 -14.12
N SER A 17 -23.14 -7.52 -13.74
CA SER A 17 -21.97 -7.33 -14.61
C SER A 17 -21.03 -8.52 -14.65
N VAL A 18 -21.29 -9.56 -13.84
CA VAL A 18 -20.47 -10.77 -13.78
C VAL A 18 -20.96 -11.77 -14.83
N ARG A 19 -20.01 -12.42 -15.50
CA ARG A 19 -20.27 -13.50 -16.46
C ARG A 19 -19.44 -14.72 -16.06
N ASP A 20 -20.11 -15.81 -15.73
CA ASP A 20 -19.51 -17.13 -15.53
C ASP A 20 -19.60 -17.93 -16.83
N THR A 21 -18.47 -18.42 -17.32
CA THR A 21 -18.37 -19.18 -18.57
C THR A 21 -18.34 -20.69 -18.35
N HIS A 22 -18.40 -21.16 -17.10
CA HIS A 22 -18.40 -22.59 -16.81
C HIS A 22 -19.65 -23.27 -17.41
N ASN A 23 -19.44 -24.38 -18.13
CA ASN A 23 -20.48 -25.12 -18.87
C ASN A 23 -21.30 -24.31 -19.89
N GLN A 24 -20.72 -23.23 -20.44
CA GLN A 24 -21.35 -22.44 -21.51
C GLN A 24 -20.76 -22.78 -22.88
N GLU A 25 -21.53 -22.57 -23.95
CA GLU A 25 -21.06 -22.70 -25.34
C GLU A 25 -20.20 -21.48 -25.74
N MET A 26 -19.14 -21.71 -26.52
CA MET A 26 -18.30 -20.61 -27.02
C MET A 26 -19.02 -19.82 -28.11
N SER A 27 -18.93 -18.49 -28.04
CA SER A 27 -19.46 -17.59 -29.06
C SER A 27 -18.53 -16.41 -29.34
N SER A 28 -18.71 -15.79 -30.50
CA SER A 28 -18.20 -14.44 -30.78
C SER A 28 -18.89 -13.39 -29.89
N ASN A 29 -18.37 -12.17 -29.85
CA ASN A 29 -18.95 -11.05 -29.12
C ASN A 29 -20.36 -10.66 -29.61
N GLU A 30 -20.69 -11.01 -30.86
CA GLU A 30 -22.04 -10.86 -31.45
C GLU A 30 -22.94 -12.08 -31.18
N GLY A 31 -22.52 -13.02 -30.34
CA GLY A 31 -23.30 -14.19 -29.93
C GLY A 31 -23.36 -15.34 -30.94
N LYS A 32 -22.50 -15.33 -31.97
CA LYS A 32 -22.42 -16.42 -32.96
C LYS A 32 -21.64 -17.60 -32.37
N LYS A 33 -22.26 -18.79 -32.32
CA LYS A 33 -21.58 -20.02 -31.84
C LYS A 33 -20.37 -20.34 -32.71
N ILE A 34 -19.28 -20.74 -32.07
CA ILE A 34 -18.00 -21.07 -32.72
C ILE A 34 -17.85 -22.59 -32.79
N VAL A 35 -17.55 -23.12 -33.98
CA VAL A 35 -17.34 -24.56 -34.20
C VAL A 35 -15.86 -24.93 -34.05
N ASP A 36 -14.95 -24.05 -34.49
CA ASP A 36 -13.50 -24.24 -34.46
C ASP A 36 -12.85 -22.90 -34.06
N ASP A 37 -12.09 -22.90 -32.95
CA ASP A 37 -11.33 -21.75 -32.42
C ASP A 37 -9.81 -21.98 -32.49
N GLU A 38 -9.40 -23.05 -33.17
CA GLU A 38 -8.01 -23.46 -33.33
C GLU A 38 -7.45 -23.05 -34.71
N ASN A 39 -8.32 -22.97 -35.72
CA ASN A 39 -7.93 -22.71 -37.11
C ASN A 39 -8.54 -21.43 -37.67
N SER A 40 -7.75 -20.71 -38.46
CA SER A 40 -8.30 -19.66 -39.34
C SER A 40 -8.93 -20.29 -40.58
N LEU A 41 -9.90 -19.60 -41.17
CA LEU A 41 -10.46 -19.97 -42.47
C LEU A 41 -9.41 -19.75 -43.58
N THR A 42 -9.10 -20.82 -44.32
CA THR A 42 -8.12 -20.82 -45.41
C THR A 42 -8.72 -21.34 -46.72
N ALA A 43 -8.10 -21.00 -47.85
CA ALA A 43 -8.41 -21.62 -49.15
C ALA A 43 -7.83 -23.05 -49.25
N GLY A 44 -8.44 -23.99 -48.52
CA GLY A 44 -7.99 -25.38 -48.36
C GLY A 44 -6.94 -25.55 -47.26
N ASP A 45 -6.70 -26.79 -46.84
CA ASP A 45 -5.95 -27.16 -45.63
C ASP A 45 -4.53 -26.57 -45.53
N ARG A 46 -3.95 -26.14 -46.66
CA ARG A 46 -2.61 -25.53 -46.74
C ARG A 46 -2.59 -24.26 -47.61
N GLY A 47 -3.74 -23.61 -47.75
CA GLY A 47 -3.93 -22.38 -48.50
C GLY A 47 -3.75 -21.10 -47.67
N PRO A 48 -3.83 -19.93 -48.30
CA PRO A 48 -3.80 -18.64 -47.59
C PRO A 48 -5.04 -18.45 -46.70
N THR A 49 -4.88 -17.73 -45.58
CA THR A 49 -5.98 -17.23 -44.75
C THR A 49 -6.85 -16.25 -45.53
N LEU A 50 -8.17 -16.34 -45.35
CA LEU A 50 -9.15 -15.52 -46.04
C LEU A 50 -9.60 -14.34 -45.18
N ILE A 51 -9.67 -13.14 -45.75
CA ILE A 51 -10.11 -11.93 -45.05
C ILE A 51 -11.60 -12.00 -44.62
N GLU A 52 -12.38 -12.88 -45.23
CA GLU A 52 -13.79 -13.08 -44.84
C GLU A 52 -13.95 -13.77 -43.48
N ASP A 53 -12.88 -14.31 -42.89
CA ASP A 53 -12.87 -14.87 -41.54
C ASP A 53 -13.14 -13.79 -40.47
N PHE A 54 -14.41 -13.62 -40.12
CA PHE A 54 -14.82 -12.63 -39.13
C PHE A 54 -14.54 -13.08 -37.70
N LEU A 55 -14.46 -14.39 -37.41
CA LEU A 55 -14.18 -14.90 -36.08
C LEU A 55 -12.72 -14.61 -35.71
N ALA A 56 -11.78 -14.95 -36.59
CA ALA A 56 -10.37 -14.64 -36.39
C ALA A 56 -10.14 -13.13 -36.27
N ARG A 57 -10.75 -12.33 -37.17
CA ARG A 57 -10.63 -10.87 -37.12
C ARG A 57 -11.19 -10.27 -35.84
N GLU A 58 -12.35 -10.71 -35.36
CA GLU A 58 -12.95 -10.19 -34.13
C GLU A 58 -12.07 -10.50 -32.91
N LYS A 59 -11.60 -11.75 -32.77
CA LYS A 59 -10.72 -12.21 -31.68
C LYS A 59 -9.39 -11.45 -31.66
N LEU A 60 -8.71 -11.38 -32.80
CA LEU A 60 -7.44 -10.66 -32.93
C LEU A 60 -7.61 -9.15 -32.71
N ALA A 61 -8.67 -8.55 -33.26
CA ALA A 61 -8.91 -7.11 -33.09
C ALA A 61 -9.20 -6.72 -31.63
N HIS A 62 -9.86 -7.59 -30.85
CA HIS A 62 -10.04 -7.38 -29.41
C HIS A 62 -8.70 -7.49 -28.68
N PHE A 63 -7.91 -8.53 -28.93
CA PHE A 63 -6.58 -8.72 -28.36
C PHE A 63 -5.67 -7.50 -28.56
N ASP A 64 -5.61 -6.98 -29.80
CA ASP A 64 -4.80 -5.80 -30.17
C ASP A 64 -5.16 -4.53 -29.37
N ARG A 65 -6.35 -4.49 -28.75
CA ARG A 65 -6.90 -3.31 -28.05
C ARG A 65 -7.14 -3.55 -26.56
N GLU A 66 -6.58 -4.62 -25.99
CA GLU A 66 -6.77 -4.93 -24.56
C GLU A 66 -6.13 -3.91 -23.61
N ARG A 67 -5.02 -3.27 -24.02
CA ARG A 67 -4.27 -2.37 -23.14
C ARG A 67 -4.84 -0.96 -23.20
N ILE A 68 -5.17 -0.42 -22.02
CA ILE A 68 -5.44 1.00 -21.80
C ILE A 68 -4.18 1.69 -21.22
N PRO A 69 -4.10 3.03 -21.27
CA PRO A 69 -3.05 3.75 -20.56
C PRO A 69 -3.01 3.35 -19.09
N GLU A 70 -1.81 3.13 -18.55
CA GLU A 70 -1.65 2.99 -17.10
C GLU A 70 -1.89 4.35 -16.41
N ARG A 71 -1.97 4.33 -15.07
CA ARG A 71 -1.99 5.60 -14.31
C ARG A 71 -0.63 6.28 -14.43
N VAL A 72 -0.60 7.60 -14.62
CA VAL A 72 0.65 8.40 -14.73
C VAL A 72 1.58 8.16 -13.53
N VAL A 73 0.99 8.10 -12.35
CA VAL A 73 1.60 7.69 -11.08
C VAL A 73 0.74 6.61 -10.45
N HIS A 74 1.31 5.81 -9.57
CA HIS A 74 0.62 4.68 -8.93
C HIS A 74 0.14 3.60 -9.91
N ALA A 75 0.86 3.39 -11.01
CA ALA A 75 0.53 2.39 -12.03
C ALA A 75 0.57 0.97 -11.45
N ARG A 76 1.64 0.62 -10.72
CA ARG A 76 1.77 -0.67 -10.03
C ARG A 76 0.90 -0.70 -8.77
N GLY A 77 -0.12 -1.56 -8.76
CA GLY A 77 -0.99 -1.73 -7.60
C GLY A 77 -1.96 -2.89 -7.70
N TYR A 78 -2.60 -3.23 -6.59
CA TYR A 78 -3.60 -4.29 -6.48
C TYR A 78 -4.75 -3.86 -5.56
N GLY A 79 -5.96 -4.33 -5.84
CA GLY A 79 -7.16 -3.95 -5.10
C GLY A 79 -7.90 -5.13 -4.46
N ALA A 80 -8.62 -4.82 -3.38
CA ALA A 80 -9.46 -5.76 -2.65
C ALA A 80 -10.73 -5.07 -2.15
N TYR A 81 -11.80 -5.84 -2.04
CA TYR A 81 -13.05 -5.41 -1.41
C TYR A 81 -13.01 -5.61 0.10
N GLY A 82 -13.87 -4.88 0.78
CA GLY A 82 -14.05 -4.98 2.21
C GLY A 82 -15.25 -4.18 2.69
N GLU A 83 -15.30 -3.98 3.99
CA GLU A 83 -16.35 -3.24 4.67
C GLU A 83 -15.77 -2.29 5.71
N PHE A 84 -16.47 -1.18 5.94
CA PHE A 84 -16.25 -0.26 7.05
C PHE A 84 -17.38 -0.37 8.07
N GLU A 85 -17.00 -0.43 9.34
CA GLU A 85 -17.89 -0.44 10.50
C GLU A 85 -17.52 0.72 11.44
N LEU A 86 -18.47 1.59 11.72
CA LEU A 86 -18.30 2.71 12.64
C LEU A 86 -18.45 2.24 14.10
N TYR A 87 -17.62 2.74 15.01
CA TYR A 87 -17.73 2.42 16.44
C TYR A 87 -18.80 3.24 17.14
N GLN A 88 -18.81 4.56 16.91
CA GLN A 88 -19.74 5.49 17.53
C GLN A 88 -20.10 6.58 16.53
N SER A 89 -21.32 7.10 16.63
CA SER A 89 -21.79 8.22 15.81
C SER A 89 -20.86 9.42 15.92
N MET A 90 -20.49 10.01 14.79
CA MET A 90 -19.68 11.24 14.72
C MET A 90 -20.56 12.47 14.42
N SER A 91 -21.87 12.39 14.69
CA SER A 91 -22.87 13.43 14.39
C SER A 91 -22.55 14.81 15.00
N ASP A 92 -21.77 14.84 16.09
CA ASP A 92 -21.32 16.07 16.74
C ASP A 92 -20.36 16.90 15.87
N VAL A 93 -19.61 16.25 14.96
CA VAL A 93 -18.60 16.91 14.12
C VAL A 93 -18.90 16.81 12.63
N THR A 94 -19.64 15.80 12.17
CA THR A 94 -19.95 15.61 10.75
C THR A 94 -21.36 15.07 10.53
N MET A 95 -22.01 15.51 9.45
CA MET A 95 -23.28 14.92 8.96
C MET A 95 -23.09 13.83 7.90
N ALA A 96 -21.87 13.35 7.67
CA ALA A 96 -21.60 12.31 6.68
C ALA A 96 -22.32 11.00 7.04
N ASP A 97 -23.18 10.52 6.14
CA ASP A 97 -24.10 9.40 6.35
C ASP A 97 -23.40 8.12 6.88
N PHE A 98 -22.24 7.76 6.30
CA PHE A 98 -21.49 6.57 6.73
C PHE A 98 -20.87 6.68 8.13
N LEU A 99 -20.90 7.86 8.75
CA LEU A 99 -20.39 8.15 10.09
C LEU A 99 -21.50 8.45 11.11
N GLN A 100 -22.76 8.12 10.81
CA GLN A 100 -23.89 8.39 11.70
C GLN A 100 -24.32 7.18 12.55
N ASP A 101 -24.41 5.99 11.94
CA ASP A 101 -25.01 4.79 12.54
C ASP A 101 -23.98 3.64 12.66
N PRO A 102 -23.56 3.28 13.89
CA PRO A 102 -22.65 2.16 14.14
C PRO A 102 -23.16 0.78 13.69
N SER A 103 -24.47 0.61 13.50
CA SER A 103 -25.03 -0.65 13.01
C SER A 103 -24.88 -0.85 11.50
N LYS A 104 -24.50 0.21 10.78
CA LYS A 104 -24.36 0.21 9.31
C LYS A 104 -22.99 -0.31 8.90
N LYS A 105 -23.00 -1.26 7.96
CA LYS A 105 -21.81 -1.65 7.20
C LYS A 105 -21.75 -0.89 5.88
N THR A 106 -20.64 -0.21 5.64
CA THR A 106 -20.40 0.51 4.38
C THR A 106 -19.45 -0.31 3.51
N PRO A 107 -19.90 -0.82 2.34
CA PRO A 107 -18.99 -1.52 1.44
C PRO A 107 -17.86 -0.59 0.98
N LEU A 108 -16.68 -1.16 0.78
CA LEU A 108 -15.54 -0.42 0.26
C LEU A 108 -14.72 -1.20 -0.74
N PHE A 109 -13.91 -0.47 -1.49
CA PHE A 109 -12.84 -1.02 -2.33
C PHE A 109 -11.55 -0.26 -2.04
N VAL A 110 -10.49 -0.99 -1.70
CA VAL A 110 -9.16 -0.44 -1.47
C VAL A 110 -8.26 -0.80 -2.63
N ARG A 111 -7.44 0.15 -3.08
CA ARG A 111 -6.32 -0.10 -3.99
C ARG A 111 -5.02 0.38 -3.35
N PHE A 112 -4.12 -0.58 -3.14
CA PHE A 112 -2.74 -0.32 -2.78
C PHE A 112 -1.89 -0.13 -4.02
N SER A 113 -0.80 0.64 -3.90
CA SER A 113 0.08 0.90 -5.04
C SER A 113 1.46 1.40 -4.62
N GLN A 114 2.41 1.32 -5.53
CA GLN A 114 3.62 2.17 -5.53
C GLN A 114 3.27 3.57 -6.06
N VAL A 115 4.25 4.45 -6.26
CA VAL A 115 4.07 5.74 -6.95
C VAL A 115 4.74 5.73 -8.31
N ILE A 116 6.04 5.42 -8.37
CA ILE A 116 6.86 5.76 -9.54
C ILE A 116 6.95 4.63 -10.56
N GLY A 117 6.92 3.38 -10.09
CA GLY A 117 7.00 2.19 -10.93
C GLY A 117 5.86 2.10 -11.95
N SER A 118 6.18 1.81 -13.21
CA SER A 118 5.17 1.37 -14.20
C SER A 118 4.52 0.05 -13.79
N ARG A 119 3.41 -0.34 -14.43
CA ARG A 119 2.54 -1.45 -13.99
C ARG A 119 3.24 -2.82 -13.83
N GLY A 120 4.38 -3.03 -14.48
CA GLY A 120 5.21 -4.23 -14.39
C GLY A 120 6.39 -4.17 -13.40
N CYS A 121 6.54 -3.09 -12.62
CA CYS A 121 7.64 -2.93 -11.67
C CYS A 121 7.54 -3.89 -10.48
N ASN A 122 8.69 -4.23 -9.88
CA ASN A 122 8.79 -5.00 -8.63
C ASN A 122 8.10 -4.28 -7.47
N GLU A 123 7.38 -4.98 -6.57
CA GLU A 123 6.55 -4.40 -5.50
C GLU A 123 7.33 -3.98 -4.23
N THR A 124 8.50 -4.56 -3.97
CA THR A 124 9.29 -4.34 -2.73
C THR A 124 10.31 -3.20 -2.81
N VAL A 125 10.23 -2.33 -3.82
CA VAL A 125 11.17 -1.19 -3.97
C VAL A 125 11.00 -0.13 -2.88
N ARG A 126 12.02 0.73 -2.69
CA ARG A 126 11.90 1.91 -1.83
C ARG A 126 11.06 2.96 -2.53
N ASP A 127 9.85 3.17 -2.04
CA ASP A 127 8.88 4.11 -2.62
C ASP A 127 7.83 4.49 -1.58
N VAL A 128 7.12 5.58 -1.82
CA VAL A 128 5.84 5.82 -1.15
C VAL A 128 4.84 4.74 -1.61
N ARG A 129 3.95 4.32 -0.72
CA ARG A 129 2.81 3.47 -1.09
C ARG A 129 1.52 4.27 -1.10
N GLY A 130 0.75 4.16 -2.18
CA GLY A 130 -0.64 4.63 -2.20
C GLY A 130 -1.56 3.66 -1.48
N PHE A 131 -2.54 4.20 -0.75
CA PHE A 131 -3.57 3.48 0.00
C PHE A 131 -4.93 4.16 -0.31
N SER A 132 -5.46 3.93 -1.51
CA SER A 132 -6.71 4.57 -1.93
C SER A 132 -7.92 3.77 -1.44
N ILE A 133 -8.90 4.44 -0.83
CA ILE A 133 -10.12 3.82 -0.29
C ILE A 133 -11.32 4.49 -0.94
N LYS A 134 -12.24 3.69 -1.47
CA LYS A 134 -13.55 4.12 -1.96
C LYS A 134 -14.64 3.54 -1.07
N PHE A 135 -15.38 4.40 -0.40
CA PHE A 135 -16.56 4.06 0.38
C PHE A 135 -17.79 4.19 -0.53
N TYR A 136 -18.56 3.11 -0.65
CA TYR A 136 -19.83 3.11 -1.36
C TYR A 136 -20.95 3.45 -0.37
N THR A 137 -21.11 4.74 -0.07
CA THR A 137 -22.10 5.22 0.92
C THR A 137 -23.51 5.28 0.32
N ASP A 138 -24.52 5.53 1.15
CA ASP A 138 -25.90 5.72 0.66
C ASP A 138 -26.15 7.11 0.08
N ASP A 139 -25.21 8.05 0.27
CA ASP A 139 -25.26 9.44 -0.18
C ASP A 139 -24.11 9.78 -1.16
N GLY A 140 -23.70 8.78 -1.95
CA GLY A 140 -22.64 8.92 -2.95
C GLY A 140 -21.35 8.18 -2.59
N ASN A 141 -20.42 8.13 -3.54
CA ASN A 141 -19.10 7.55 -3.27
C ASN A 141 -18.21 8.59 -2.58
N PHE A 142 -17.55 8.18 -1.49
CA PHE A 142 -16.50 8.96 -0.84
C PHE A 142 -15.14 8.31 -1.07
N ASP A 143 -14.16 9.07 -1.56
CA ASP A 143 -12.81 8.57 -1.79
C ASP A 143 -11.79 9.25 -0.88
N ILE A 144 -11.02 8.43 -0.14
CA ILE A 144 -9.79 8.87 0.51
C ILE A 144 -8.62 8.39 -0.34
N VAL A 145 -7.92 9.32 -0.98
CA VAL A 145 -6.74 9.01 -1.80
C VAL A 145 -5.49 9.25 -0.97
N ALA A 146 -5.24 8.32 -0.05
CA ALA A 146 -4.18 8.35 0.93
C ALA A 146 -2.86 7.72 0.42
N ILE A 147 -1.80 7.97 1.17
CA ILE A 147 -0.48 7.32 1.04
C ILE A 147 -0.03 6.79 2.41
N ASN A 148 1.04 6.01 2.48
CA ASN A 148 1.53 5.44 3.73
C ASN A 148 2.36 6.39 4.61
N PHE A 149 2.52 7.66 4.21
CA PHE A 149 3.18 8.71 5.01
C PHE A 149 2.22 9.86 5.33
N PRO A 150 2.35 10.54 6.48
CA PRO A 150 1.42 11.58 6.90
C PRO A 150 1.61 12.94 6.21
N ILE A 151 2.56 13.04 5.28
CA ILE A 151 2.97 14.27 4.59
C ILE A 151 3.24 14.01 3.11
N PHE A 152 3.39 15.07 2.32
CA PHE A 152 3.82 15.02 0.93
C PHE A 152 5.17 15.73 0.69
N PHE A 153 5.74 15.53 -0.50
CA PHE A 153 7.03 16.11 -0.91
C PHE A 153 7.01 17.63 -1.10
N ILE A 154 5.90 18.16 -1.58
CA ILE A 154 5.77 19.53 -2.08
C ILE A 154 4.54 20.20 -1.48
N GLN A 155 4.54 21.52 -1.47
CA GLN A 155 3.48 22.32 -0.89
C GLN A 155 2.36 22.66 -1.87
N ASP A 156 2.69 22.92 -3.13
CA ASP A 156 1.74 23.38 -4.14
C ASP A 156 1.69 22.38 -5.31
N ALA A 157 0.47 22.08 -5.77
CA ALA A 157 0.22 21.14 -6.87
C ALA A 157 0.89 21.53 -8.19
N ILE A 158 1.20 22.82 -8.40
CA ILE A 158 1.87 23.26 -9.65
C ILE A 158 3.24 22.59 -9.84
N LYS A 159 3.92 22.21 -8.75
CA LYS A 159 5.22 21.51 -8.78
C LYS A 159 5.10 20.00 -8.93
N PHE A 160 3.89 19.45 -8.95
CA PHE A 160 3.69 18.01 -9.02
C PHE A 160 4.31 17.39 -10.29
N PRO A 161 4.16 17.98 -11.50
CA PRO A 161 4.85 17.47 -12.68
C PRO A 161 6.37 17.51 -12.54
N ASP A 162 6.94 18.57 -11.95
CA ASP A 162 8.40 18.68 -11.76
C ASP A 162 8.92 17.59 -10.83
N LEU A 163 8.24 17.37 -9.69
CA LEU A 163 8.56 16.28 -8.77
C LEU A 163 8.47 14.92 -9.47
N ILE A 164 7.36 14.64 -10.15
CA ILE A 164 7.14 13.33 -10.79
C ILE A 164 8.13 13.10 -11.93
N HIS A 165 8.46 14.11 -12.73
CA HIS A 165 9.50 13.99 -13.76
C HIS A 165 10.89 13.79 -13.14
N SER A 166 11.18 14.38 -11.98
CA SER A 166 12.47 14.21 -11.32
C SER A 166 12.69 12.79 -10.81
N VAL A 167 11.64 12.10 -10.37
CA VAL A 167 11.70 10.76 -9.76
C VAL A 167 11.37 9.61 -10.72
N LYS A 168 10.71 9.90 -11.84
CA LYS A 168 10.50 8.92 -12.91
C LYS A 168 11.84 8.60 -13.60
N PRO A 169 11.91 7.49 -14.36
CA PRO A 169 13.07 7.18 -15.17
C PRO A 169 13.48 8.37 -16.04
N GLU A 170 14.79 8.61 -16.18
CA GLU A 170 15.32 9.79 -16.85
C GLU A 170 14.90 9.81 -18.34
N PRO A 171 14.51 10.97 -18.90
CA PRO A 171 13.78 11.00 -20.18
C PRO A 171 14.64 10.65 -21.41
N ASP A 172 15.96 10.70 -21.31
CA ASP A 172 16.88 10.34 -22.38
C ASP A 172 17.07 8.82 -22.52
N ASN A 173 16.87 8.07 -21.43
CA ASN A 173 17.26 6.65 -21.35
C ASN A 173 16.22 5.72 -20.69
N GLU A 174 15.18 6.28 -20.08
CA GLU A 174 14.08 5.59 -19.40
C GLU A 174 14.53 4.61 -18.30
N TYR A 175 15.59 4.94 -17.56
CA TYR A 175 15.98 4.23 -16.32
C TYR A 175 16.43 5.20 -15.21
N PRO A 176 16.47 4.77 -13.94
CA PRO A 176 16.06 3.47 -13.40
C PRO A 176 14.54 3.35 -13.20
N GLN A 177 14.03 2.11 -13.25
CA GLN A 177 12.62 1.81 -12.98
C GLN A 177 12.39 1.54 -11.50
N GLY A 178 11.41 2.22 -10.89
CA GLY A 178 11.01 1.96 -9.49
C GLY A 178 12.06 2.36 -8.44
N GLN A 179 12.95 3.31 -8.75
CA GLN A 179 14.04 3.70 -7.84
C GLN A 179 14.21 5.21 -7.81
N THR A 180 14.48 5.75 -6.62
CA THR A 180 14.87 7.16 -6.41
C THR A 180 16.38 7.39 -6.53
N ALA A 181 17.16 6.31 -6.70
CA ALA A 181 18.62 6.31 -6.60
C ALA A 181 19.32 6.77 -7.90
N HIS A 182 18.98 7.97 -8.36
CA HIS A 182 19.55 8.59 -9.56
C HIS A 182 19.61 10.12 -9.43
N ASP A 183 20.29 10.76 -10.37
CA ASP A 183 20.70 12.16 -10.25
C ASP A 183 19.53 13.13 -10.26
N THR A 184 18.55 12.97 -11.17
CA THR A 184 17.46 13.96 -11.31
C THR A 184 16.59 14.05 -10.07
N PHE A 185 16.35 12.93 -9.38
CA PHE A 185 15.55 12.94 -8.15
C PHE A 185 16.28 13.71 -7.05
N TRP A 186 17.53 13.36 -6.78
CA TRP A 186 18.28 13.99 -5.70
C TRP A 186 18.70 15.43 -6.00
N ASP A 187 18.82 15.81 -7.27
CA ASP A 187 18.93 17.22 -7.67
C ASP A 187 17.67 18.00 -7.29
N PHE A 188 16.48 17.49 -7.63
CA PHE A 188 15.22 18.12 -7.23
C PHE A 188 15.09 18.20 -5.70
N MET A 189 15.34 17.10 -4.97
CA MET A 189 15.24 17.07 -3.51
C MET A 189 16.24 18.05 -2.86
N GLY A 190 17.47 18.12 -3.36
CA GLY A 190 18.47 19.07 -2.88
C GLY A 190 18.12 20.54 -3.18
N SER A 191 17.49 20.79 -4.34
CA SER A 191 17.17 22.12 -4.86
C SER A 191 15.87 22.71 -4.31
N ASN A 192 15.01 21.88 -3.72
CA ASN A 192 13.69 22.26 -3.22
C ASN A 192 13.60 22.02 -1.70
N PRO A 193 13.85 23.05 -0.87
CA PRO A 193 13.91 22.93 0.59
C PRO A 193 12.71 22.24 1.23
N GLU A 194 11.49 22.46 0.72
CA GLU A 194 10.26 21.91 1.27
C GLU A 194 10.22 20.38 1.27
N THR A 195 11.03 19.74 0.42
CA THR A 195 11.12 18.28 0.32
C THR A 195 11.90 17.63 1.47
N THR A 196 12.62 18.43 2.28
CA THR A 196 13.55 17.95 3.31
C THR A 196 12.88 17.00 4.31
N HIS A 197 11.65 17.31 4.72
CA HIS A 197 10.93 16.44 5.65
C HIS A 197 10.59 15.10 5.00
N MET A 198 10.03 15.12 3.78
CA MET A 198 9.70 13.91 3.04
C MET A 198 10.93 13.05 2.73
N ALA A 199 12.10 13.67 2.51
CA ALA A 199 13.37 12.98 2.33
C ALA A 199 13.68 12.05 3.52
N MET A 200 13.33 12.45 4.75
CA MET A 200 13.52 11.63 5.94
C MET A 200 12.62 10.38 5.92
N TRP A 201 11.36 10.54 5.51
CA TRP A 201 10.39 9.45 5.46
C TRP A 201 10.73 8.42 4.37
N ILE A 202 11.06 8.88 3.16
CA ILE A 202 11.39 7.97 2.05
C ILE A 202 12.70 7.20 2.29
N MET A 203 13.64 7.76 3.06
CA MET A 203 14.88 7.09 3.47
C MET A 203 14.71 6.21 4.71
N SER A 204 13.60 6.33 5.43
CA SER A 204 13.25 5.41 6.51
C SER A 204 12.74 4.07 5.97
N ASP A 205 12.68 3.08 6.85
CA ASP A 205 12.15 1.76 6.52
C ASP A 205 10.64 1.75 6.22
N ARG A 206 9.92 2.85 6.52
CA ARG A 206 8.51 3.00 6.13
C ARG A 206 8.31 2.95 4.61
N ALA A 207 9.36 3.25 3.82
CA ALA A 207 9.34 3.20 2.35
C ALA A 207 9.50 1.79 1.77
N ILE A 208 9.80 0.79 2.61
CA ILE A 208 9.94 -0.62 2.24
C ILE A 208 9.05 -1.49 3.14
N PRO A 209 7.72 -1.27 3.13
CA PRO A 209 6.82 -2.03 3.99
C PRO A 209 6.90 -3.52 3.67
N LYS A 210 6.76 -4.35 4.70
CA LYS A 210 6.76 -5.82 4.56
C LYS A 210 5.63 -6.29 3.66
N ASN A 211 4.42 -5.78 3.89
CA ASN A 211 3.27 -6.00 3.02
C ASN A 211 2.24 -4.89 3.23
N TYR A 212 1.19 -4.87 2.40
CA TYR A 212 0.14 -3.86 2.52
C TYR A 212 -0.63 -3.92 3.84
N ARG A 213 -0.68 -5.09 4.50
CA ARG A 213 -1.41 -5.33 5.76
C ARG A 213 -0.73 -4.72 6.98
N THR A 214 0.54 -4.36 6.85
CA THR A 214 1.41 -3.90 7.95
C THR A 214 1.99 -2.52 7.66
N MET A 215 1.22 -1.67 6.97
CA MET A 215 1.55 -0.26 6.77
C MET A 215 0.37 0.63 7.15
N GLU A 216 0.68 1.85 7.56
CA GLU A 216 -0.33 2.88 7.81
C GLU A 216 -0.83 3.51 6.51
N GLY A 217 -1.94 4.23 6.60
CA GLY A 217 -2.47 5.09 5.54
C GLY A 217 -2.85 6.45 6.10
N PHE A 218 -2.59 7.51 5.34
CA PHE A 218 -2.84 8.89 5.73
C PHE A 218 -3.43 9.68 4.58
N GLY A 219 -4.51 10.41 4.85
CA GLY A 219 -5.11 11.33 3.87
C GLY A 219 -4.22 12.52 3.51
N VAL A 220 -3.14 12.75 4.29
CA VAL A 220 -2.17 13.86 4.22
C VAL A 220 -2.78 15.22 4.53
N HIS A 221 -3.78 15.61 3.74
CA HIS A 221 -4.36 16.95 3.76
C HIS A 221 -5.29 17.16 4.95
N ALA A 222 -5.35 18.39 5.43
CA ALA A 222 -6.49 18.83 6.24
C ALA A 222 -7.73 18.90 5.35
N TYR A 223 -8.81 18.24 5.76
CA TYR A 223 -10.16 18.41 5.24
C TYR A 223 -10.99 19.15 6.29
N ARG A 224 -12.29 19.32 6.03
CA ARG A 224 -13.28 19.75 7.01
C ARG A 224 -14.30 18.67 7.25
N PHE A 225 -14.66 18.46 8.51
CA PHE A 225 -15.92 17.88 8.92
C PHE A 225 -16.91 19.00 9.23
N VAL A 226 -18.14 18.88 8.75
CA VAL A 226 -19.21 19.86 8.95
C VAL A 226 -20.43 19.15 9.55
N ASN A 227 -20.83 19.56 10.75
CA ASN A 227 -21.97 18.99 11.45
C ASN A 227 -23.30 19.64 11.01
N LYS A 228 -24.42 19.08 11.44
CA LYS A 228 -25.78 19.54 11.08
C LYS A 228 -26.07 21.01 11.42
N ASP A 229 -25.35 21.57 12.39
CA ASP A 229 -25.50 22.96 12.83
C ASP A 229 -24.61 23.92 12.02
N GLY A 230 -23.89 23.40 11.02
CA GLY A 230 -22.98 24.15 10.15
C GLY A 230 -21.62 24.44 10.78
N VAL A 231 -21.27 23.80 11.89
CA VAL A 231 -19.97 23.99 12.57
C VAL A 231 -18.90 23.13 11.88
N ALA A 232 -17.81 23.78 11.47
CA ALA A 232 -16.69 23.11 10.83
C ALA A 232 -15.56 22.76 11.84
N HIS A 233 -14.93 21.61 11.60
CA HIS A 233 -13.70 21.18 12.26
C HIS A 233 -12.70 20.73 11.19
N PHE A 234 -11.43 21.09 11.33
CA PHE A 234 -10.39 20.52 10.47
C PHE A 234 -10.15 19.06 10.85
N VAL A 235 -9.94 18.21 9.85
CA VAL A 235 -9.75 16.78 10.05
C VAL A 235 -8.63 16.22 9.16
N LYS A 236 -7.79 15.35 9.73
CA LYS A 236 -6.90 14.47 8.97
C LYS A 236 -7.32 13.01 9.16
N PHE A 237 -7.37 12.26 8.07
CA PHE A 237 -7.72 10.83 8.06
C PHE A 237 -6.49 9.95 8.23
N HIS A 238 -6.63 8.92 9.06
CA HIS A 238 -5.61 7.94 9.38
C HIS A 238 -6.17 6.51 9.30
N VAL A 239 -5.33 5.57 8.90
CA VAL A 239 -5.63 4.15 8.82
C VAL A 239 -4.48 3.42 9.50
N LYS A 240 -4.75 2.75 10.62
CA LYS A 240 -3.72 2.07 11.44
C LYS A 240 -3.90 0.55 11.34
N PRO A 241 -2.89 -0.20 10.87
CA PRO A 241 -3.01 -1.66 10.74
C PRO A 241 -3.13 -2.32 12.11
N VAL A 242 -4.08 -3.24 12.27
CA VAL A 242 -4.24 -4.00 13.53
C VAL A 242 -2.99 -4.86 13.82
N LEU A 243 -2.37 -5.39 12.76
CA LEU A 243 -1.14 -6.18 12.83
C LEU A 243 0.12 -5.35 13.13
N GLY A 244 0.01 -4.03 13.23
CA GLY A 244 1.13 -3.12 13.41
C GLY A 244 1.87 -2.79 12.12
N VAL A 245 2.87 -1.91 12.23
CA VAL A 245 3.65 -1.35 11.13
C VAL A 245 5.00 -2.04 11.04
N HIS A 246 5.21 -2.84 10.01
CA HIS A 246 6.39 -3.69 9.89
C HIS A 246 7.10 -3.47 8.56
N PRO A 247 8.37 -3.09 8.54
CA PRO A 247 9.13 -2.95 7.31
C PRO A 247 9.93 -4.21 6.98
N LEU A 248 10.39 -4.26 5.73
CA LEU A 248 11.56 -5.05 5.33
C LEU A 248 12.84 -4.30 5.74
N ILE A 249 13.99 -4.94 5.57
CA ILE A 249 15.28 -4.22 5.50
C ILE A 249 15.74 -4.09 4.06
N TRP A 250 16.64 -3.15 3.77
CA TRP A 250 16.94 -2.79 2.38
C TRP A 250 17.50 -3.93 1.52
N ASP A 251 18.46 -4.71 2.02
CA ASP A 251 19.01 -5.87 1.30
C ASP A 251 17.93 -6.92 0.98
N GLU A 252 17.04 -7.19 1.94
CA GLU A 252 15.90 -8.09 1.74
C GLU A 252 14.92 -7.54 0.71
N ALA A 253 14.56 -6.26 0.81
CA ALA A 253 13.64 -5.59 -0.10
C ALA A 253 14.15 -5.62 -1.55
N GLN A 254 15.46 -5.42 -1.77
CA GLN A 254 16.08 -5.54 -3.09
C GLN A 254 16.05 -6.97 -3.63
N LYS A 255 16.45 -7.95 -2.81
CA LYS A 255 16.53 -9.35 -3.22
C LYS A 255 15.15 -9.97 -3.47
N LEU A 256 14.12 -9.51 -2.76
CA LEU A 256 12.72 -9.90 -3.00
C LEU A 256 12.22 -9.52 -4.40
N GLY A 257 12.99 -8.76 -5.19
CA GLY A 257 12.73 -8.61 -6.62
C GLY A 257 12.69 -9.93 -7.42
N GLU A 258 13.10 -11.05 -6.83
CA GLU A 258 12.83 -12.39 -7.38
C GLU A 258 11.32 -12.75 -7.41
N ASP A 259 10.49 -12.20 -6.52
CA ASP A 259 9.02 -12.23 -6.59
C ASP A 259 8.49 -10.80 -6.76
N ALA A 260 8.47 -10.32 -8.01
CA ALA A 260 7.97 -9.00 -8.35
C ALA A 260 6.51 -8.73 -7.92
N ASP A 261 5.75 -9.79 -7.59
CA ASP A 261 4.35 -9.77 -7.16
C ASP A 261 4.18 -10.04 -5.64
N PHE A 262 5.24 -9.87 -4.84
CA PHE A 262 5.25 -10.24 -3.41
C PHE A 262 4.08 -9.63 -2.59
N HIS A 263 3.84 -8.32 -2.69
CA HIS A 263 2.81 -7.65 -1.88
C HIS A 263 1.39 -8.00 -2.31
N ARG A 264 1.13 -8.11 -3.62
CA ARG A 264 -0.19 -8.54 -4.12
C ARG A 264 -0.46 -10.01 -3.80
N ARG A 265 0.56 -10.87 -3.87
CA ARG A 265 0.45 -12.28 -3.53
C ARG A 265 0.14 -12.43 -2.06
N ASP A 266 0.86 -11.72 -1.18
CA ASP A 266 0.56 -11.68 0.25
C ASP A 266 -0.90 -11.28 0.51
N LEU A 267 -1.37 -10.17 -0.06
CA LEU A 267 -2.74 -9.70 0.14
C LEU A 267 -3.77 -10.72 -0.34
N TRP A 268 -3.60 -11.22 -1.57
CA TRP A 268 -4.54 -12.16 -2.18
C TRP A 268 -4.60 -13.48 -1.40
N THR A 269 -3.44 -14.06 -1.07
CA THR A 269 -3.35 -15.33 -0.35
C THR A 269 -3.95 -15.22 1.05
N ASN A 270 -3.64 -14.16 1.80
CA ASN A 270 -4.18 -13.98 3.15
C ASN A 270 -5.71 -13.84 3.15
N ILE A 271 -6.28 -13.06 2.21
CA ILE A 271 -7.74 -12.97 2.07
C ILE A 271 -8.35 -14.34 1.73
N LYS A 272 -7.73 -15.13 0.84
CA LYS A 272 -8.22 -16.48 0.49
C LYS A 272 -8.12 -17.47 1.65
N MET A 273 -7.18 -17.28 2.55
CA MET A 273 -7.00 -18.10 3.75
C MET A 273 -7.91 -17.67 4.92
N GLY A 274 -8.66 -16.56 4.78
CA GLY A 274 -9.49 -16.00 5.86
C GLY A 274 -8.75 -15.07 6.82
N ASN A 275 -7.46 -14.79 6.56
CA ASN A 275 -6.66 -13.84 7.32
C ASN A 275 -6.88 -12.42 6.81
N TYR A 276 -8.07 -11.89 7.04
CA TYR A 276 -8.46 -10.60 6.50
C TYR A 276 -7.57 -9.46 7.03
N PRO A 277 -6.99 -8.63 6.15
CA PRO A 277 -6.36 -7.38 6.57
C PRO A 277 -7.39 -6.49 7.29
N GLU A 278 -7.06 -6.11 8.53
CA GLU A 278 -7.87 -5.21 9.34
C GLU A 278 -7.10 -3.94 9.70
N TYR A 279 -7.80 -2.81 9.64
CA TYR A 279 -7.25 -1.51 9.98
C TYR A 279 -8.24 -0.70 10.82
N GLU A 280 -7.73 -0.02 11.85
CA GLU A 280 -8.46 1.02 12.58
C GLU A 280 -8.53 2.28 11.71
N PHE A 281 -9.74 2.72 11.39
CA PHE A 281 -9.98 4.03 10.79
C PHE A 281 -10.02 5.09 11.89
N ALA A 282 -9.18 6.09 11.77
CA ALA A 282 -8.97 7.09 12.80
C ALA A 282 -8.90 8.50 12.22
N VAL A 283 -9.15 9.49 13.07
CA VAL A 283 -9.11 10.91 12.71
C VAL A 283 -8.38 11.73 13.75
N GLN A 284 -7.71 12.77 13.30
CA GLN A 284 -7.30 13.89 14.14
C GLN A 284 -8.25 15.06 13.86
N ILE A 285 -8.69 15.77 14.90
CA ILE A 285 -9.68 16.84 14.78
C ILE A 285 -9.14 18.10 15.46
N ILE A 286 -9.21 19.23 14.76
CA ILE A 286 -8.84 20.56 15.25
C ILE A 286 -10.06 21.48 15.08
N ARG A 287 -10.42 22.23 16.12
CA ARG A 287 -11.51 23.23 16.01
C ARG A 287 -11.07 24.39 15.13
N GLU A 288 -12.00 25.01 14.42
CA GLU A 288 -11.67 26.10 13.49
C GLU A 288 -10.95 27.28 14.17
N ASP A 289 -11.33 27.63 15.41
CA ASP A 289 -10.67 28.69 16.19
C ASP A 289 -9.25 28.33 16.68
N GLN A 290 -8.79 27.10 16.44
CA GLN A 290 -7.45 26.62 16.79
C GLN A 290 -6.50 26.55 15.59
N GLU A 291 -6.93 26.95 14.39
CA GLU A 291 -6.16 26.85 13.14
C GLU A 291 -4.71 27.37 13.27
N PHE A 292 -4.52 28.46 14.01
CA PHE A 292 -3.22 29.14 14.16
C PHE A 292 -2.54 28.89 15.52
N MET A 293 -2.92 27.84 16.26
CA MET A 293 -2.34 27.55 17.58
C MET A 293 -1.07 26.69 17.54
N PHE A 294 -0.66 26.23 16.36
CA PHE A 294 0.48 25.33 16.16
C PHE A 294 1.70 26.09 15.63
N ASP A 295 2.89 25.49 15.80
CA ASP A 295 4.16 26.01 15.26
C ASP A 295 4.35 25.68 13.76
N PHE A 296 3.37 25.01 13.16
CA PHE A 296 3.27 24.73 11.73
C PHE A 296 1.89 25.13 11.21
N ASP A 297 1.81 25.40 9.91
CA ASP A 297 0.53 25.62 9.25
C ASP A 297 -0.21 24.29 9.05
N ILE A 298 -1.45 24.19 9.52
CA ILE A 298 -2.23 22.94 9.40
C ILE A 298 -2.61 22.61 7.95
N LEU A 299 -2.53 23.59 7.05
CA LEU A 299 -2.79 23.47 5.61
C LEU A 299 -1.54 23.12 4.81
N ASP A 300 -0.34 23.09 5.44
CA ASP A 300 0.89 22.69 4.77
C ASP A 300 0.97 21.15 4.66
N PRO A 301 0.89 20.56 3.46
CA PRO A 301 0.92 19.12 3.29
C PRO A 301 2.31 18.52 3.60
N THR A 302 3.35 19.33 3.78
CA THR A 302 4.69 18.87 4.22
C THR A 302 4.77 18.74 5.75
N LYS A 303 3.67 19.01 6.47
CA LYS A 303 3.58 18.97 7.94
C LYS A 303 2.56 17.92 8.39
N PHE A 304 2.97 17.02 9.28
CA PHE A 304 2.02 16.17 10.01
C PHE A 304 1.61 16.85 11.30
N TRP A 305 0.47 16.43 11.85
CA TRP A 305 0.03 16.85 13.18
C TRP A 305 0.53 15.80 14.17
N PRO A 306 1.54 16.10 15.02
CA PRO A 306 2.04 15.12 15.97
C PRO A 306 0.90 14.59 16.85
N GLU A 307 0.87 13.27 17.07
CA GLU A 307 -0.20 12.63 17.87
C GLU A 307 -0.18 13.12 19.33
N GLU A 308 0.96 13.63 19.79
CA GLU A 308 1.16 14.24 21.11
C GLU A 308 0.52 15.64 21.22
N ASP A 309 0.32 16.34 20.10
CA ASP A 309 -0.32 17.65 20.05
C ASP A 309 -1.80 17.55 19.69
N VAL A 310 -2.13 16.68 18.73
CA VAL A 310 -3.51 16.44 18.27
C VAL A 310 -3.78 14.95 18.38
N PRO A 311 -4.42 14.49 19.47
CA PRO A 311 -4.65 13.08 19.72
C PRO A 311 -5.43 12.40 18.60
N LEU A 312 -5.00 11.19 18.28
CA LEU A 312 -5.66 10.35 17.29
C LEU A 312 -6.91 9.68 17.90
N GLN A 313 -8.05 9.80 17.22
CA GLN A 313 -9.32 9.20 17.64
C GLN A 313 -9.67 8.04 16.70
N LYS A 314 -9.70 6.81 17.22
CA LYS A 314 -10.17 5.63 16.47
C LYS A 314 -11.70 5.65 16.40
N ILE A 315 -12.26 5.65 15.19
CA ILE A 315 -13.70 5.84 14.97
C ILE A 315 -14.37 4.66 14.30
N GLY A 316 -13.63 3.73 13.71
CA GLY A 316 -14.18 2.52 13.12
C GLY A 316 -13.13 1.55 12.62
N LYS A 317 -13.57 0.48 11.96
CA LYS A 317 -12.71 -0.59 11.44
C LYS A 317 -12.94 -0.80 9.95
N LEU A 318 -11.86 -1.03 9.21
CA LEU A 318 -11.86 -1.51 7.82
C LEU A 318 -11.44 -2.97 7.82
N THR A 319 -12.22 -3.85 7.21
CA THR A 319 -11.87 -5.27 7.04
C THR A 319 -11.91 -5.64 5.56
N LEU A 320 -10.77 -6.03 4.98
CA LEU A 320 -10.66 -6.45 3.58
C LEU A 320 -10.91 -7.96 3.46
N ASN A 321 -12.07 -8.36 2.97
CA ASN A 321 -12.55 -9.73 3.07
C ASN A 321 -12.76 -10.45 1.72
N LYS A 322 -12.53 -9.77 0.59
CA LYS A 322 -12.73 -10.37 -0.73
C LYS A 322 -11.77 -9.85 -1.79
N THR A 323 -11.19 -10.78 -2.55
CA THR A 323 -10.35 -10.49 -3.71
C THR A 323 -11.21 -10.10 -4.92
N VAL A 324 -10.63 -9.40 -5.89
CA VAL A 324 -11.27 -9.19 -7.19
C VAL A 324 -11.43 -10.50 -7.96
N ASP A 325 -12.44 -10.58 -8.83
CA ASP A 325 -12.63 -11.69 -9.76
C ASP A 325 -11.82 -11.47 -11.05
N ASN A 326 -11.69 -10.20 -11.49
CA ASN A 326 -10.89 -9.79 -12.62
C ASN A 326 -10.09 -8.51 -12.32
N ALA A 327 -8.76 -8.65 -12.27
CA ALA A 327 -7.86 -7.54 -11.95
C ALA A 327 -7.97 -6.37 -12.93
N PHE A 328 -8.25 -6.60 -14.21
CA PHE A 328 -8.41 -5.50 -15.18
C PHE A 328 -9.72 -4.74 -14.93
N SER A 329 -10.84 -5.46 -14.89
CA SER A 329 -12.18 -4.88 -14.78
C SER A 329 -12.41 -4.12 -13.47
N GLU A 330 -11.76 -4.56 -12.39
CA GLU A 330 -12.01 -4.05 -11.05
C GLU A 330 -10.82 -3.23 -10.53
N THR A 331 -9.60 -3.79 -10.52
CA THR A 331 -8.44 -3.04 -10.02
C THR A 331 -7.95 -2.01 -11.03
N GLU A 332 -7.68 -2.41 -12.27
CA GLU A 332 -7.08 -1.49 -13.25
C GLU A 332 -8.05 -0.37 -13.61
N GLN A 333 -9.32 -0.68 -13.86
CA GLN A 333 -10.34 0.30 -14.23
C GLN A 333 -10.92 1.12 -13.05
N SER A 334 -10.60 0.79 -11.80
CA SER A 334 -11.00 1.62 -10.65
C SER A 334 -10.48 3.06 -10.78
N ALA A 335 -11.32 4.02 -10.43
CA ALA A 335 -11.02 5.44 -10.44
C ALA A 335 -11.31 6.04 -9.06
N PHE A 336 -10.25 6.52 -8.40
CA PHE A 336 -10.32 7.21 -7.12
C PHE A 336 -10.05 8.69 -7.35
N HIS A 337 -10.69 9.56 -6.58
CA HIS A 337 -10.51 11.00 -6.70
C HIS A 337 -10.75 11.69 -5.36
N PRO A 338 -9.81 12.47 -4.80
CA PRO A 338 -10.04 13.19 -3.54
C PRO A 338 -11.16 14.24 -3.60
N GLY A 339 -11.63 14.58 -4.81
CA GLY A 339 -12.81 15.44 -5.01
C GLY A 339 -14.15 14.69 -4.88
N ASN A 340 -14.15 13.36 -4.80
CA ASN A 340 -15.35 12.60 -4.49
C ASN A 340 -15.60 12.63 -2.97
N ILE A 341 -16.14 13.74 -2.48
CA ILE A 341 -16.61 13.91 -1.09
C ILE A 341 -18.12 13.70 -1.01
N VAL A 342 -18.62 13.52 0.21
CA VAL A 342 -20.03 13.42 0.55
C VAL A 342 -20.42 14.55 1.50
N ARG A 343 -21.72 14.83 1.62
CA ARG A 343 -22.24 15.87 2.53
C ARG A 343 -21.71 15.66 3.95
N GLY A 344 -21.27 16.74 4.60
CA GLY A 344 -20.63 16.70 5.92
C GLY A 344 -19.11 16.55 5.90
N ILE A 345 -18.50 16.41 4.72
CA ILE A 345 -17.06 16.53 4.49
C ILE A 345 -16.86 17.65 3.48
N ASP A 346 -15.86 18.51 3.69
CA ASP A 346 -15.49 19.57 2.75
C ASP A 346 -13.96 19.74 2.69
N TYR A 347 -13.49 20.59 1.79
CA TYR A 347 -12.07 20.82 1.59
C TYR A 347 -11.51 21.93 2.49
N SER A 348 -10.19 21.92 2.67
CA SER A 348 -9.42 23.05 3.16
C SER A 348 -8.77 23.83 2.02
N ASN A 349 -8.01 24.89 2.36
CA ASN A 349 -7.25 25.68 1.40
C ASN A 349 -5.82 25.15 1.19
N ASP A 350 -5.53 23.91 1.58
CA ASP A 350 -4.26 23.23 1.24
C ASP A 350 -4.02 23.30 -0.29
N PRO A 351 -2.96 24.00 -0.75
CA PRO A 351 -2.78 24.28 -2.17
C PRO A 351 -2.43 23.05 -2.99
N LEU A 352 -1.89 21.99 -2.37
CA LEU A 352 -1.69 20.71 -3.04
C LEU A 352 -3.03 19.97 -3.22
N LEU A 353 -3.87 19.92 -2.18
CA LEU A 353 -5.21 19.33 -2.28
C LEU A 353 -6.02 20.01 -3.40
N GLN A 354 -6.02 21.34 -3.45
CA GLN A 354 -6.77 22.13 -4.44
C GLN A 354 -6.44 21.74 -5.87
N GLY A 355 -5.16 21.57 -6.23
CA GLY A 355 -4.79 21.12 -7.58
C GLY A 355 -5.14 19.66 -7.86
N ARG A 356 -5.13 18.79 -6.83
CA ARG A 356 -5.60 17.39 -6.96
C ARG A 356 -7.10 17.31 -7.28
N LEU A 357 -7.91 18.30 -6.86
CA LEU A 357 -9.34 18.34 -7.19
C LEU A 357 -9.58 18.45 -8.71
N PHE A 358 -8.66 19.04 -9.46
CA PHE A 358 -8.71 19.06 -10.93
C PHE A 358 -8.20 17.74 -11.55
N SER A 359 -6.98 17.35 -11.17
CA SER A 359 -6.18 16.36 -11.92
C SER A 359 -6.83 14.99 -12.07
N TYR A 360 -7.44 14.47 -11.00
CA TYR A 360 -7.92 13.09 -10.99
C TYR A 360 -9.14 12.87 -11.88
N THR A 361 -10.01 13.88 -12.04
CA THR A 361 -11.12 13.80 -12.99
C THR A 361 -10.61 13.88 -14.43
N ASP A 362 -9.68 14.79 -14.71
CA ASP A 362 -9.06 14.96 -16.03
C ASP A 362 -8.36 13.67 -16.50
N THR A 363 -7.46 13.12 -15.69
CA THR A 363 -6.67 11.93 -16.08
C THR A 363 -7.54 10.70 -16.35
N GLN A 364 -8.69 10.54 -15.70
CA GLN A 364 -9.59 9.41 -15.98
C GLN A 364 -10.18 9.47 -17.39
N GLN A 365 -10.46 10.66 -17.91
CA GLN A 365 -11.07 10.81 -19.22
C GLN A 365 -10.16 10.24 -20.32
N ALA A 366 -8.85 10.43 -20.20
CA ALA A 366 -7.86 9.85 -21.10
C ALA A 366 -7.63 8.35 -20.84
N ARG A 367 -7.67 7.92 -19.57
CA ARG A 367 -7.30 6.56 -19.17
C ARG A 367 -8.40 5.52 -19.37
N VAL A 368 -9.62 5.84 -18.93
CA VAL A 368 -10.76 4.90 -18.86
C VAL A 368 -12.04 5.47 -19.50
N GLY A 369 -11.95 6.65 -20.13
CA GLY A 369 -13.03 7.27 -20.88
C GLY A 369 -13.93 8.20 -20.06
N VAL A 370 -14.75 8.99 -20.75
CA VAL A 370 -15.55 10.08 -20.15
C VAL A 370 -16.75 9.63 -19.31
N ASN A 371 -17.20 8.39 -19.47
CA ASN A 371 -18.29 7.77 -18.70
C ASN A 371 -17.77 6.76 -17.66
N TYR A 372 -16.53 6.90 -17.19
CA TYR A 372 -15.87 5.92 -16.29
C TYR A 372 -16.64 5.61 -15.00
N GLN A 373 -17.52 6.51 -14.55
CA GLN A 373 -18.40 6.30 -13.38
C GLN A 373 -19.46 5.21 -13.63
N GLN A 374 -19.71 4.84 -14.89
CA GLN A 374 -20.62 3.74 -15.26
C GLN A 374 -19.93 2.37 -15.24
N LEU A 375 -18.59 2.33 -15.19
CA LEU A 375 -17.86 1.07 -15.04
C LEU A 375 -18.28 0.40 -13.73
N PRO A 376 -18.51 -0.93 -13.70
CA PRO A 376 -19.13 -1.61 -12.57
C PRO A 376 -18.46 -1.32 -11.23
N ILE A 377 -17.12 -1.27 -11.18
CA ILE A 377 -16.39 -0.94 -9.96
C ILE A 377 -16.60 0.51 -9.50
N ASN A 378 -16.68 1.48 -10.40
CA ASN A 378 -16.77 2.90 -10.05
C ASN A 378 -18.19 3.37 -9.73
N LYS A 379 -19.20 2.60 -10.15
CA LYS A 379 -20.61 2.95 -10.00
C LYS A 379 -20.99 3.11 -8.50
N PRO A 380 -21.66 4.24 -8.12
CA PRO A 380 -22.23 4.38 -6.79
C PRO A 380 -23.32 3.35 -6.52
N VAL A 381 -23.47 2.94 -5.26
CA VAL A 381 -24.57 2.05 -4.84
C VAL A 381 -25.89 2.78 -4.67
N CYS A 382 -25.86 4.10 -4.49
CA CYS A 382 -27.02 4.97 -4.45
C CYS A 382 -27.53 5.31 -5.88
N PRO A 383 -28.78 5.77 -6.03
CA PRO A 383 -29.30 6.23 -7.31
C PRO A 383 -28.56 7.46 -7.85
N VAL A 384 -28.45 7.58 -9.17
CA VAL A 384 -27.82 8.72 -9.85
C VAL A 384 -28.75 9.24 -10.95
N PHE A 385 -29.19 10.49 -10.81
CA PHE A 385 -30.04 11.17 -11.80
C PHE A 385 -29.50 12.58 -12.05
N ASN A 386 -29.20 12.90 -13.31
CA ASN A 386 -28.73 14.23 -13.70
C ASN A 386 -29.04 14.52 -15.18
N ASN A 387 -28.56 15.67 -15.65
CA ASN A 387 -28.77 16.15 -17.02
C ASN A 387 -27.58 15.88 -17.97
N GLN A 388 -26.55 15.16 -17.54
CA GLN A 388 -25.40 14.82 -18.40
C GLN A 388 -25.77 13.69 -19.37
N ARG A 389 -25.31 13.78 -20.63
CA ARG A 389 -25.63 12.85 -21.72
C ARG A 389 -24.40 12.54 -22.57
N ASP A 390 -24.55 11.55 -23.45
CA ASP A 390 -23.60 11.18 -24.50
C ASP A 390 -22.21 10.76 -23.95
N GLY A 391 -21.14 11.04 -24.71
CA GLY A 391 -19.78 10.60 -24.42
C GLY A 391 -19.48 9.16 -24.87
N ALA A 392 -18.19 8.85 -25.02
CA ALA A 392 -17.75 7.50 -25.38
C ALA A 392 -18.24 6.46 -24.35
N SER A 393 -18.62 5.28 -24.84
CA SER A 393 -19.08 4.15 -24.03
C SER A 393 -20.23 4.48 -23.06
N ARG A 394 -21.24 5.22 -23.53
CA ARG A 394 -22.48 5.47 -22.76
C ARG A 394 -23.29 4.17 -22.65
N HIS A 395 -23.45 3.63 -21.44
CA HIS A 395 -24.26 2.43 -21.17
C HIS A 395 -25.66 2.78 -20.67
N VAL A 396 -25.79 3.86 -19.89
CA VAL A 396 -27.09 4.32 -19.38
C VAL A 396 -27.92 4.94 -20.50
N ILE A 397 -29.12 4.40 -20.73
CA ILE A 397 -30.13 4.96 -21.64
C ILE A 397 -31.08 5.85 -20.84
N ASP A 398 -30.88 7.17 -20.90
CA ASP A 398 -31.78 8.13 -20.29
C ASP A 398 -33.09 8.23 -21.08
N ARG A 399 -34.22 8.10 -20.40
CA ARG A 399 -35.55 8.21 -21.03
C ARG A 399 -36.03 9.65 -21.03
N GLY A 400 -36.68 10.06 -22.12
CA GLY A 400 -37.37 11.35 -22.23
C GLY A 400 -36.68 12.34 -23.16
N LYS A 401 -37.23 13.57 -23.23
CA LYS A 401 -36.80 14.63 -24.17
C LYS A 401 -35.92 15.72 -23.52
N VAL A 402 -35.70 15.64 -22.21
CA VAL A 402 -35.09 16.72 -21.42
C VAL A 402 -33.70 16.31 -20.93
N SER A 403 -32.75 17.22 -21.09
CA SER A 403 -31.35 17.10 -20.66
C SER A 403 -30.79 18.44 -20.16
N TYR A 404 -31.65 19.30 -19.62
CA TYR A 404 -31.28 20.64 -19.13
C TYR A 404 -32.12 21.04 -17.91
N HIS A 405 -31.53 21.87 -17.05
CA HIS A 405 -32.21 22.42 -15.87
C HIS A 405 -33.12 23.61 -16.24
N LYS A 406 -34.12 23.87 -15.41
CA LYS A 406 -35.21 24.86 -15.61
C LYS A 406 -36.03 24.57 -16.85
N ASN A 407 -36.79 23.48 -16.79
CA ASN A 407 -37.64 23.00 -17.88
C ASN A 407 -39.09 22.78 -17.43
N LEU A 408 -40.04 23.03 -18.32
CA LEU A 408 -41.47 22.69 -18.10
C LEU A 408 -41.78 21.25 -18.51
N LEU A 409 -41.11 20.74 -19.55
CA LEU A 409 -41.44 19.47 -20.20
C LEU A 409 -41.29 18.23 -19.30
N ALA A 410 -40.46 18.32 -18.26
CA ALA A 410 -40.29 17.28 -17.25
C ALA A 410 -40.53 17.83 -15.82
N ASN A 411 -41.33 18.89 -15.68
CA ASN A 411 -41.61 19.54 -14.39
C ASN A 411 -40.33 19.85 -13.58
N ASN A 412 -39.28 20.30 -14.28
CA ASN A 412 -37.96 20.57 -13.73
C ASN A 412 -37.29 19.39 -12.99
N THR A 413 -37.53 18.15 -13.43
CA THR A 413 -36.84 16.96 -12.91
C THR A 413 -35.68 16.50 -13.82
N PRO A 414 -34.64 15.83 -13.26
CA PRO A 414 -34.34 15.70 -11.83
C PRO A 414 -34.11 17.07 -11.18
N SER A 415 -34.71 17.28 -10.01
CA SER A 415 -34.70 18.57 -9.30
C SER A 415 -33.48 18.73 -8.41
N GLU A 416 -33.13 19.96 -8.10
CA GLU A 416 -32.20 20.27 -7.00
C GLU A 416 -32.78 19.78 -5.67
N VAL A 417 -31.90 19.36 -4.75
CA VAL A 417 -32.26 18.93 -3.39
C VAL A 417 -31.90 20.08 -2.42
N PRO A 418 -32.84 20.60 -1.62
CA PRO A 418 -32.55 21.61 -0.61
C PRO A 418 -31.49 21.14 0.40
N ALA A 419 -30.75 22.09 0.98
CA ALA A 419 -29.71 21.80 1.97
C ALA A 419 -30.24 21.00 3.16
N ASP A 420 -31.42 21.35 3.67
CA ASP A 420 -32.08 20.69 4.81
C ASP A 420 -32.55 19.27 4.48
N ASP A 421 -32.73 18.95 3.19
CA ASP A 421 -33.17 17.65 2.67
C ASP A 421 -31.99 16.75 2.20
N GLY A 422 -30.75 17.15 2.50
CA GLY A 422 -29.55 16.36 2.15
C GLY A 422 -28.77 16.87 0.94
N GLY A 423 -29.10 18.02 0.38
CA GLY A 423 -28.28 18.65 -0.67
C GLY A 423 -26.87 19.00 -0.17
N PHE A 424 -25.84 18.74 -0.98
CA PHE A 424 -24.47 19.14 -0.68
C PHE A 424 -24.35 20.67 -0.64
N VAL A 425 -23.68 21.19 0.39
CA VAL A 425 -23.40 22.62 0.56
C VAL A 425 -21.94 22.79 0.94
N THR A 426 -21.23 23.62 0.18
CA THR A 426 -19.88 24.05 0.56
C THR A 426 -19.94 24.91 1.82
N TYR A 427 -19.11 24.58 2.80
CA TYR A 427 -18.93 25.36 4.01
C TYR A 427 -18.54 26.81 3.65
N PRO A 428 -19.28 27.82 4.15
CA PRO A 428 -19.08 29.21 3.77
C PRO A 428 -17.89 29.84 4.49
N SER A 429 -16.69 29.28 4.31
CA SER A 429 -15.44 29.85 4.84
C SER A 429 -15.17 31.24 4.24
N SER A 430 -14.61 32.14 5.06
CA SER A 430 -14.23 33.49 4.60
C SER A 430 -12.98 33.42 3.71
N VAL A 431 -12.98 34.20 2.63
CA VAL A 431 -11.83 34.34 1.73
C VAL A 431 -11.49 35.81 1.59
N GLU A 432 -10.35 36.21 2.14
CA GLU A 432 -9.81 37.57 2.05
C GLU A 432 -8.38 37.53 1.52
N GLY A 433 -8.03 38.44 0.61
CA GLY A 433 -6.67 38.53 0.08
C GLY A 433 -6.56 39.17 -1.29
N LEU A 434 -5.32 39.24 -1.78
CA LEU A 434 -5.00 39.70 -3.14
C LEU A 434 -4.68 38.50 -4.02
N LYS A 435 -5.14 38.51 -5.27
CA LYS A 435 -4.77 37.48 -6.26
C LYS A 435 -3.26 37.52 -6.50
N LYS A 436 -2.54 36.49 -6.07
CA LYS A 436 -1.08 36.36 -6.18
C LYS A 436 -0.68 34.90 -6.44
N ARG A 437 0.53 34.70 -6.94
CA ARG A 437 1.22 33.40 -6.99
C ARG A 437 2.40 33.49 -6.02
N GLN A 438 2.23 32.98 -4.81
CA GLN A 438 3.19 33.14 -3.72
C GLN A 438 2.98 32.05 -2.67
N THR A 439 4.06 31.40 -2.23
CA THR A 439 4.05 30.51 -1.07
C THR A 439 3.77 31.30 0.20
N ALA A 440 2.91 30.78 1.07
CA ALA A 440 2.61 31.42 2.35
C ALA A 440 3.88 31.51 3.23
N GLU A 441 4.01 32.56 4.03
CA GLU A 441 5.17 32.69 4.92
C GLU A 441 5.21 31.57 5.97
N SER A 442 4.04 31.15 6.45
CA SER A 442 3.85 30.03 7.39
C SER A 442 4.33 28.68 6.84
N PHE A 443 4.53 28.55 5.53
CA PHE A 443 5.01 27.34 4.86
C PHE A 443 6.55 27.30 4.74
N ASN A 444 7.28 28.38 5.08
CA ASN A 444 8.74 28.47 4.90
C ASN A 444 9.57 27.77 5.98
N ASP A 445 8.96 26.94 6.82
CA ASP A 445 9.67 26.05 7.73
C ASP A 445 9.87 24.67 7.08
N HIS A 446 11.13 24.31 6.83
CA HIS A 446 11.47 23.10 6.10
C HIS A 446 12.29 22.09 6.93
N TYR A 447 12.68 22.46 8.15
CA TYR A 447 13.65 21.68 8.93
C TYR A 447 13.13 21.23 10.28
N SER A 448 12.16 21.93 10.86
CA SER A 448 11.67 21.63 12.21
C SER A 448 11.14 20.20 12.32
N GLN A 449 10.21 19.82 11.45
CA GLN A 449 9.60 18.49 11.49
C GLN A 449 10.53 17.40 10.93
N ALA A 450 11.45 17.74 10.01
CA ALA A 450 12.51 16.82 9.61
C ALA A 450 13.41 16.44 10.80
N LYS A 451 13.77 17.42 11.64
CA LYS A 451 14.53 17.20 12.88
C LYS A 451 13.69 16.49 13.93
N LEU A 452 12.42 16.84 14.10
CA LEU A 452 11.49 16.12 15.00
C LEU A 452 11.40 14.63 14.61
N PHE A 453 11.24 14.31 13.33
CA PHE A 453 11.25 12.93 12.84
C PHE A 453 12.56 12.23 13.18
N TRP A 454 13.72 12.84 12.86
CA TRP A 454 15.04 12.28 13.21
C TRP A 454 15.19 12.01 14.71
N ASN A 455 14.78 12.96 15.55
CA ASN A 455 14.83 12.83 17.01
C ASN A 455 13.96 11.67 17.53
N SER A 456 12.95 11.26 16.77
CA SER A 456 12.01 10.19 17.11
C SER A 456 12.52 8.80 16.75
N MET A 457 13.57 8.70 15.94
CA MET A 457 14.12 7.43 15.47
C MET A 457 14.99 6.77 16.55
N THR A 458 14.79 5.46 16.74
CA THR A 458 15.68 4.61 17.54
C THR A 458 17.06 4.47 16.88
N PRO A 459 18.10 4.00 17.60
CA PRO A 459 19.44 3.84 17.01
C PRO A 459 19.46 2.99 15.73
N VAL A 460 18.68 1.90 15.68
CA VAL A 460 18.59 1.02 14.50
C VAL A 460 17.95 1.75 13.32
N GLU A 461 16.84 2.46 13.55
CA GLU A 461 16.18 3.24 12.50
C GLU A 461 17.08 4.36 11.96
N ARG A 462 17.86 5.02 12.83
CA ARG A 462 18.87 6.01 12.41
C ARG A 462 19.93 5.39 11.52
N GLU A 463 20.45 4.21 11.89
CA GLU A 463 21.44 3.48 11.10
C GLU A 463 20.88 3.12 9.71
N HIS A 464 19.63 2.65 9.64
CA HIS A 464 18.99 2.33 8.38
C HIS A 464 18.76 3.56 7.50
N ILE A 465 18.37 4.70 8.07
CA ILE A 465 18.24 5.97 7.34
C ILE A 465 19.60 6.43 6.79
N ILE A 466 20.66 6.39 7.59
CA ILE A 466 22.01 6.73 7.14
C ILE A 466 22.44 5.79 6.00
N GLY A 467 22.19 4.49 6.14
CA GLY A 467 22.46 3.48 5.12
C GLY A 467 21.70 3.73 3.82
N ALA A 468 20.42 4.10 3.91
CA ALA A 468 19.58 4.41 2.76
C ALA A 468 20.09 5.64 2.01
N TYR A 469 20.35 6.77 2.69
CA TYR A 469 20.95 7.94 2.07
C TYR A 469 22.30 7.63 1.42
N SER A 470 23.14 6.86 2.11
CA SER A 470 24.46 6.47 1.61
C SER A 470 24.36 5.62 0.34
N PHE A 471 23.39 4.70 0.27
CA PHE A 471 23.13 3.89 -0.91
C PHE A 471 22.61 4.75 -2.07
N GLU A 472 21.56 5.53 -1.83
CA GLU A 472 20.84 6.31 -2.83
C GLU A 472 21.74 7.38 -3.46
N LEU A 473 22.35 8.25 -2.63
CA LEU A 473 23.27 9.29 -3.11
C LEU A 473 24.58 8.70 -3.65
N GLY A 474 24.97 7.51 -3.19
CA GLY A 474 26.11 6.76 -3.74
C GLY A 474 25.90 6.31 -5.18
N ARG A 475 24.65 6.23 -5.65
CA ARG A 475 24.27 5.90 -7.04
C ARG A 475 24.22 7.13 -7.94
N CYS A 476 24.03 8.34 -7.40
CA CYS A 476 24.07 9.57 -8.19
C CYS A 476 25.48 9.79 -8.76
N LEU A 477 25.62 10.04 -10.07
CA LEU A 477 26.90 10.19 -10.74
C LEU A 477 27.54 11.57 -10.50
N HIS A 478 26.73 12.62 -10.33
CA HIS A 478 27.18 13.98 -10.17
C HIS A 478 27.44 14.32 -8.70
N VAL A 479 28.73 14.53 -8.37
CA VAL A 479 29.16 14.91 -7.01
C VAL A 479 28.44 16.14 -6.45
N PRO A 480 28.14 17.21 -7.23
CA PRO A 480 27.38 18.35 -6.72
C PRO A 480 25.99 17.99 -6.17
N VAL A 481 25.30 17.03 -6.79
CA VAL A 481 23.98 16.54 -6.31
C VAL A 481 24.13 15.92 -4.92
N ARG A 482 25.16 15.10 -4.73
CA ARG A 482 25.48 14.48 -3.43
C ARG A 482 25.81 15.53 -2.36
N GLN A 483 26.65 16.51 -2.71
CA GLN A 483 27.07 17.59 -1.81
C GLN A 483 25.86 18.43 -1.39
N GLN A 484 25.01 18.81 -2.32
CA GLN A 484 23.82 19.63 -2.05
C GLN A 484 22.83 18.93 -1.11
N MET A 485 22.62 17.62 -1.27
CA MET A 485 21.76 16.88 -0.35
C MET A 485 22.39 16.79 1.05
N VAL A 486 23.70 16.51 1.15
CA VAL A 486 24.42 16.54 2.43
C VAL A 486 24.35 17.92 3.10
N ASP A 487 24.40 19.00 2.31
CA ASP A 487 24.23 20.36 2.85
C ASP A 487 22.85 20.57 3.48
N ARG A 488 21.81 19.94 2.89
CA ARG A 488 20.46 19.94 3.44
C ARG A 488 20.38 19.13 4.73
N LEU A 489 20.96 17.92 4.73
CA LEU A 489 20.98 17.05 5.91
C LEU A 489 21.69 17.70 7.09
N ALA A 490 22.77 18.45 6.87
CA ALA A 490 23.51 19.13 7.94
C ALA A 490 22.69 20.23 8.65
N ARG A 491 21.63 20.74 8.00
CA ARG A 491 20.66 21.66 8.63
C ARG A 491 19.60 20.92 9.45
N VAL A 492 19.39 19.63 9.18
CA VAL A 492 18.56 18.76 10.02
C VAL A 492 19.41 18.27 11.19
N SER A 493 20.48 17.52 10.94
CA SER A 493 21.33 16.92 11.96
C SER A 493 22.73 16.61 11.42
N LYS A 494 23.80 17.07 12.09
CA LYS A 494 25.18 16.70 11.72
C LYS A 494 25.47 15.22 12.01
N GLU A 495 24.83 14.66 13.04
CA GLU A 495 24.88 13.21 13.35
C GLU A 495 24.43 12.34 12.17
N LEU A 496 23.50 12.85 11.34
CA LEU A 496 23.07 12.22 10.09
C LEU A 496 24.02 12.57 8.93
N ALA A 497 24.36 13.85 8.77
CA ALA A 497 25.11 14.32 7.61
C ALA A 497 26.56 13.79 7.56
N GLU A 498 27.24 13.68 8.70
CA GLU A 498 28.64 13.24 8.80
C GLU A 498 28.89 11.83 8.24
N PRO A 499 28.20 10.78 8.70
CA PRO A 499 28.40 9.44 8.16
C PRO A 499 27.99 9.34 6.69
N VAL A 500 26.89 10.00 6.28
CA VAL A 500 26.47 10.03 4.86
C VAL A 500 27.54 10.69 3.99
N ALA A 501 28.04 11.87 4.38
CA ALA A 501 29.07 12.61 3.64
C ALA A 501 30.33 11.76 3.41
N LYS A 502 30.77 11.06 4.45
CA LYS A 502 31.90 10.13 4.39
C LYS A 502 31.67 8.99 3.39
N LYS A 503 30.47 8.42 3.33
CA LYS A 503 30.14 7.31 2.42
C LYS A 503 30.06 7.74 0.96
N VAL A 504 29.54 8.94 0.70
CA VAL A 504 29.26 9.43 -0.66
C VAL A 504 30.38 10.32 -1.23
N GLY A 505 31.42 10.58 -0.41
CA GLY A 505 32.66 11.24 -0.82
C GLY A 505 32.56 12.76 -0.90
N VAL A 506 31.82 13.39 0.02
CA VAL A 506 31.60 14.84 0.06
C VAL A 506 31.89 15.43 1.45
N THR A 507 31.79 16.75 1.59
CA THR A 507 32.13 17.45 2.84
C THR A 507 30.89 17.86 3.62
N VAL A 508 30.97 17.90 4.95
CA VAL A 508 29.89 18.44 5.79
C VAL A 508 30.06 19.95 5.87
N PRO A 509 29.04 20.77 5.54
CA PRO A 509 29.18 22.21 5.60
C PRO A 509 29.10 22.73 7.04
N ASN A 510 29.65 23.92 7.26
CA ASN A 510 29.48 24.65 8.51
C ASN A 510 28.15 25.42 8.50
N VAL A 511 27.06 24.73 8.84
CA VAL A 511 25.72 25.31 8.98
C VAL A 511 25.16 25.07 10.39
N GLU A 512 24.18 25.89 10.77
CA GLU A 512 23.38 25.67 11.98
C GLU A 512 22.33 24.58 11.76
N GLU A 513 22.17 23.72 12.76
CA GLU A 513 21.10 22.72 12.80
C GLU A 513 19.78 23.37 13.24
N ALA A 514 18.66 22.78 12.81
CA ALA A 514 17.36 23.10 13.38
C ALA A 514 17.37 22.88 14.90
N ALA A 515 16.96 23.90 15.66
CA ALA A 515 17.00 23.92 17.12
C ALA A 515 15.92 23.04 17.80
N VAL A 516 15.18 22.24 17.04
CA VAL A 516 14.08 21.42 17.55
C VAL A 516 14.63 20.24 18.36
N THR A 517 14.23 20.16 19.62
CA THR A 517 14.53 19.04 20.52
C THR A 517 13.35 18.10 20.73
N LYS A 518 12.17 18.46 20.22
CA LYS A 518 10.95 17.65 20.30
C LYS A 518 11.12 16.35 19.51
N SER A 519 10.43 15.30 19.96
CA SER A 519 10.22 14.04 19.24
C SER A 519 8.73 13.67 19.28
N SER A 520 8.31 12.81 18.37
CA SER A 520 6.99 12.17 18.31
C SER A 520 7.19 10.66 18.23
N PRO A 521 7.24 9.95 19.37
CA PRO A 521 7.43 8.50 19.40
C PRO A 521 6.46 7.72 18.51
N ALA A 522 5.27 8.28 18.22
CA ALA A 522 4.29 7.67 17.32
C ALA A 522 4.81 7.38 15.90
N VAL A 523 5.84 8.10 15.42
CA VAL A 523 6.37 7.87 14.06
C VAL A 523 7.44 6.77 13.98
N SER A 524 7.97 6.31 15.12
CA SER A 524 8.93 5.20 15.18
C SER A 524 8.25 3.85 14.96
N LEU A 525 8.88 2.99 14.16
CA LEU A 525 8.47 1.63 13.88
C LEU A 525 8.71 0.66 15.05
N GLN A 526 9.38 1.09 16.11
CA GLN A 526 9.49 0.31 17.35
C GLN A 526 8.27 0.48 18.26
N ASN A 527 7.49 1.55 18.08
CA ASN A 527 6.28 1.82 18.87
C ASN A 527 5.02 1.33 18.13
N THR A 528 4.96 0.04 17.87
CA THR A 528 3.87 -0.61 17.14
C THR A 528 3.40 -1.89 17.84
N THR A 529 2.27 -2.43 17.40
CA THR A 529 1.83 -3.78 17.73
C THR A 529 2.78 -4.82 17.12
N PHE A 530 3.20 -5.80 17.93
CA PHE A 530 3.99 -6.95 17.53
C PHE A 530 3.21 -8.23 17.87
N VAL A 531 2.81 -8.99 16.85
CA VAL A 531 2.06 -10.23 16.98
C VAL A 531 2.58 -11.26 15.98
N ALA A 532 2.38 -12.55 16.27
CA ALA A 532 2.81 -13.65 15.40
C ALA A 532 1.77 -14.01 14.32
N ASP A 533 0.56 -13.45 14.42
CA ASP A 533 -0.53 -13.68 13.48
C ASP A 533 -0.08 -13.48 12.03
N THR A 534 -0.46 -14.43 11.18
CA THR A 534 -0.20 -14.49 9.74
C THR A 534 1.28 -14.63 9.33
N LEU A 535 2.22 -14.68 10.27
CA LEU A 535 3.64 -14.81 9.96
C LEU A 535 3.96 -16.22 9.48
N LYS A 536 4.77 -16.33 8.43
CA LYS A 536 5.19 -17.59 7.84
C LYS A 536 6.45 -18.09 8.52
N VAL A 537 6.45 -19.35 8.93
CA VAL A 537 7.64 -20.04 9.44
C VAL A 537 8.00 -21.16 8.48
N ALA A 538 9.22 -21.13 7.93
CA ALA A 538 9.73 -22.25 7.15
C ALA A 538 10.07 -23.41 8.07
N VAL A 539 9.56 -24.60 7.77
CA VAL A 539 9.82 -25.83 8.55
C VAL A 539 10.57 -26.81 7.65
N PHE A 540 11.85 -27.00 7.94
CA PHE A 540 12.73 -27.84 7.12
C PHE A 540 12.63 -29.30 7.56
N LEU A 541 11.94 -30.11 6.75
CA LEU A 541 11.71 -31.54 7.02
C LEU A 541 12.45 -32.41 6.00
N ALA A 542 13.10 -33.46 6.48
CA ALA A 542 13.59 -34.58 5.69
C ALA A 542 12.90 -35.88 6.14
N GLU A 543 13.00 -36.95 5.34
CA GLU A 543 12.41 -38.24 5.71
C GLU A 543 12.95 -38.73 7.07
N GLY A 544 12.03 -39.29 7.86
CA GLY A 544 12.31 -39.77 9.21
C GLY A 544 12.38 -38.70 10.30
N PHE A 545 11.77 -37.53 10.09
CA PHE A 545 11.64 -36.50 11.14
C PHE A 545 10.82 -37.00 12.36
N PRO A 546 10.98 -36.40 13.57
CA PRO A 546 10.23 -36.78 14.77
C PRO A 546 8.75 -36.37 14.69
N GLY A 547 7.90 -37.26 14.15
CA GLY A 547 6.54 -36.94 13.71
C GLY A 547 5.63 -36.34 14.78
N LYS A 548 5.49 -37.02 15.93
CA LYS A 548 4.57 -36.62 17.00
C LYS A 548 4.94 -35.26 17.63
N GLU A 549 6.23 -35.02 17.84
CA GLU A 549 6.72 -33.78 18.47
C GLU A 549 6.55 -32.59 17.54
N VAL A 550 6.93 -32.75 16.27
CA VAL A 550 6.76 -31.73 15.24
C VAL A 550 5.28 -31.40 15.06
N ASP A 551 4.41 -32.39 14.94
CA ASP A 551 2.97 -32.17 14.78
C ASP A 551 2.35 -31.36 15.92
N ALA A 552 2.77 -31.60 17.17
CA ALA A 552 2.31 -30.83 18.31
C ALA A 552 2.71 -29.34 18.19
N ILE A 553 3.95 -29.05 17.78
CA ILE A 553 4.45 -27.70 17.59
C ILE A 553 3.72 -27.00 16.44
N LEU A 554 3.57 -27.66 15.29
CA LEU A 554 2.93 -27.07 14.12
C LEU A 554 1.45 -26.75 14.38
N LYS A 555 0.74 -27.62 15.10
CA LYS A 555 -0.63 -27.34 15.55
C LYS A 555 -0.70 -26.15 16.48
N GLN A 556 0.19 -26.09 17.49
CA GLN A 556 0.25 -24.95 18.40
C GLN A 556 0.49 -23.63 17.65
N TRP A 557 1.42 -23.60 16.69
CA TRP A 557 1.69 -22.41 15.88
C TRP A 557 0.51 -22.02 14.98
N THR A 558 -0.16 -23.00 14.39
CA THR A 558 -1.37 -22.76 13.59
C THR A 558 -2.51 -22.20 14.44
N GLU A 559 -2.70 -22.73 15.66
CA GLU A 559 -3.68 -22.23 16.63
C GLU A 559 -3.35 -20.81 17.12
N ALA A 560 -2.07 -20.45 17.15
CA ALA A 560 -1.59 -19.10 17.42
C ALA A 560 -1.64 -18.16 16.19
N GLY A 561 -2.20 -18.61 15.06
CA GLY A 561 -2.38 -17.80 13.85
C GLY A 561 -1.15 -17.71 12.94
N MET A 562 -0.04 -18.40 13.26
CA MET A 562 1.12 -18.50 12.36
C MET A 562 0.86 -19.48 11.21
N HIS A 563 1.70 -19.40 10.17
CA HIS A 563 1.63 -20.28 9.00
C HIS A 563 2.92 -21.07 8.82
N PRO A 564 2.98 -22.30 9.35
CA PRO A 564 4.04 -23.22 8.99
C PRO A 564 4.02 -23.53 7.49
N VAL A 565 5.17 -23.37 6.84
CA VAL A 565 5.39 -23.71 5.43
C VAL A 565 6.40 -24.84 5.39
N ILE A 566 5.97 -26.02 4.95
CA ILE A 566 6.82 -27.21 4.90
C ILE A 566 7.77 -27.11 3.71
N VAL A 567 9.07 -27.12 3.98
CA VAL A 567 10.13 -27.06 2.98
C VAL A 567 11.01 -28.31 3.03
N SER A 568 11.28 -28.91 1.88
CA SER A 568 12.12 -30.11 1.75
C SER A 568 12.92 -30.10 0.44
N ASN A 569 13.65 -31.18 0.14
CA ASN A 569 14.40 -31.30 -1.12
C ASN A 569 13.46 -31.37 -2.34
N ASN A 570 12.33 -32.06 -2.20
CA ASN A 570 11.39 -32.32 -3.28
C ASN A 570 9.96 -31.96 -2.87
N LEU A 571 9.13 -31.58 -3.85
CA LEU A 571 7.68 -31.51 -3.66
C LEU A 571 7.10 -32.92 -3.50
N GLY A 572 5.88 -33.01 -2.99
CA GLY A 572 5.20 -34.28 -2.71
C GLY A 572 4.86 -34.38 -1.23
N GLU A 573 5.16 -35.52 -0.64
CA GLU A 573 4.99 -35.76 0.80
C GLU A 573 6.34 -36.05 1.43
N VAL A 574 6.50 -35.69 2.70
CA VAL A 574 7.64 -36.06 3.54
C VAL A 574 7.10 -36.80 4.76
N SER A 575 7.67 -37.97 5.08
CA SER A 575 7.18 -38.85 6.13
C SER A 575 8.10 -38.85 7.36
N GLY A 576 7.48 -38.78 8.52
CA GLY A 576 8.14 -38.83 9.82
C GLY A 576 7.87 -40.14 10.55
N SER A 577 8.48 -40.29 11.72
CA SER A 577 8.21 -41.41 12.62
C SER A 577 6.75 -41.43 13.09
N GLY A 578 6.20 -42.60 13.34
CA GLY A 578 4.83 -42.77 13.88
C GLY A 578 3.70 -42.56 12.86
N GLY A 579 4.00 -42.53 11.55
CA GLY A 579 3.01 -42.42 10.48
C GLY A 579 2.53 -40.99 10.21
N TYR A 580 3.26 -39.99 10.71
CA TYR A 580 2.98 -38.58 10.41
C TYR A 580 3.57 -38.23 9.05
N THR A 581 2.77 -37.59 8.20
CA THR A 581 3.17 -37.18 6.86
C THR A 581 2.68 -35.77 6.62
N TYR A 582 3.50 -34.93 5.99
CA TYR A 582 3.11 -33.62 5.54
C TYR A 582 3.28 -33.49 4.04
N LYS A 583 2.34 -32.81 3.39
CA LYS A 583 2.55 -32.30 2.04
C LYS A 583 3.62 -31.23 2.09
N VAL A 584 4.60 -31.33 1.20
CA VAL A 584 5.63 -30.31 1.04
C VAL A 584 5.03 -29.13 0.27
N ASP A 585 5.05 -27.94 0.88
CA ASP A 585 4.53 -26.72 0.28
C ASP A 585 5.50 -26.16 -0.77
N GLN A 586 6.80 -26.20 -0.47
CA GLN A 586 7.88 -25.69 -1.32
C GLN A 586 9.11 -26.59 -1.23
N SER A 587 9.89 -26.71 -2.31
CA SER A 587 11.22 -27.30 -2.19
C SER A 587 12.25 -26.22 -1.87
N PHE A 588 13.47 -26.58 -1.45
CA PHE A 588 14.55 -25.58 -1.33
C PHE A 588 14.82 -24.82 -2.63
N LEU A 589 14.55 -25.45 -3.78
CA LEU A 589 14.67 -24.80 -5.10
C LEU A 589 13.58 -23.75 -5.37
N THR A 590 12.36 -23.97 -4.88
CA THR A 590 11.21 -23.08 -5.16
C THR A 590 10.82 -22.17 -4.00
N GLY A 591 11.29 -22.49 -2.79
CA GLY A 591 11.20 -21.64 -1.61
C GLY A 591 12.28 -20.57 -1.61
N SER A 592 12.11 -19.57 -0.74
CA SER A 592 13.07 -18.47 -0.59
C SER A 592 13.19 -18.05 0.86
N PRO A 593 14.42 -17.88 1.41
CA PRO A 593 14.61 -17.40 2.77
C PRO A 593 14.06 -15.98 3.01
N LEU A 594 13.77 -15.26 1.93
CA LEU A 594 13.19 -13.91 1.97
C LEU A 594 11.68 -13.94 2.23
N SER A 595 11.01 -15.04 1.86
CA SER A 595 9.54 -15.16 1.90
C SER A 595 8.96 -15.62 3.24
N TYR A 596 9.82 -15.90 4.22
CA TYR A 596 9.42 -16.33 5.56
C TYR A 596 9.91 -15.36 6.62
N GLU A 597 9.20 -15.30 7.73
CA GLU A 597 9.55 -14.48 8.87
C GLU A 597 10.49 -15.17 9.86
N GLY A 598 10.52 -16.50 9.87
CA GLY A 598 11.42 -17.30 10.70
C GLY A 598 11.54 -18.73 10.18
N VAL A 599 12.43 -19.51 10.80
CA VAL A 599 12.73 -20.88 10.36
C VAL A 599 12.81 -21.84 11.53
N TYR A 600 12.35 -23.07 11.31
CA TYR A 600 12.50 -24.21 12.19
C TYR A 600 13.21 -25.36 11.45
N LEU A 601 14.48 -25.57 11.79
CA LEU A 601 15.30 -26.66 11.27
C LEU A 601 15.03 -27.94 12.06
N VAL A 602 14.21 -28.82 11.51
CA VAL A 602 13.91 -30.12 12.13
C VAL A 602 14.86 -31.20 11.60
N GLY A 603 15.02 -31.30 10.28
CA GLY A 603 15.80 -32.37 9.65
C GLY A 603 15.01 -33.68 9.55
N GLY A 604 15.73 -34.80 9.66
CA GLY A 604 15.20 -36.16 9.54
C GLY A 604 16.36 -37.16 9.46
N THR A 605 16.09 -38.44 9.67
CA THR A 605 17.14 -39.48 9.62
C THR A 605 17.75 -39.65 8.23
N GLU A 606 17.07 -39.18 7.19
CA GLU A 606 17.54 -39.22 5.79
C GLU A 606 17.85 -37.81 5.24
N ALA A 607 18.13 -36.83 6.10
CA ALA A 607 18.66 -35.55 5.64
C ALA A 607 20.03 -35.75 4.96
N ASP A 608 20.13 -35.37 3.69
CA ASP A 608 21.33 -35.54 2.88
C ASP A 608 22.20 -34.27 2.84
N ASP A 609 23.35 -34.36 2.16
CA ASP A 609 24.28 -33.23 2.03
C ASP A 609 23.63 -32.01 1.36
N TYR A 610 22.70 -32.25 0.42
CA TYR A 610 21.98 -31.19 -0.26
C TYR A 610 21.03 -30.45 0.71
N PHE A 611 20.25 -31.20 1.51
CA PHE A 611 19.39 -30.64 2.55
C PHE A 611 20.19 -29.75 3.51
N HIS A 612 21.34 -30.25 4.01
CA HIS A 612 22.18 -29.49 4.93
C HIS A 612 22.80 -28.25 4.29
N TYR A 613 23.19 -28.33 3.01
CA TYR A 613 23.71 -27.20 2.25
C TYR A 613 22.66 -26.10 2.07
N GLU A 614 21.45 -26.45 1.63
CA GLU A 614 20.36 -25.50 1.42
C GLU A 614 19.87 -24.92 2.74
N ALA A 615 19.68 -25.75 3.78
CA ALA A 615 19.32 -25.28 5.11
C ALA A 615 20.33 -24.25 5.63
N ARG A 616 21.64 -24.50 5.48
CA ARG A 616 22.69 -23.54 5.86
C ARG A 616 22.56 -22.23 5.08
N THR A 617 22.30 -22.30 3.78
CA THR A 617 22.17 -21.13 2.89
C THR A 617 20.96 -20.27 3.27
N PHE A 618 19.80 -20.90 3.51
CA PHE A 618 18.60 -20.20 3.97
C PHE A 618 18.83 -19.56 5.34
N ILE A 619 19.32 -20.33 6.32
CA ILE A 619 19.55 -19.84 7.69
C ILE A 619 20.56 -18.70 7.70
N THR A 620 21.62 -18.75 6.87
CA THR A 620 22.60 -17.65 6.76
C THR A 620 21.93 -16.36 6.32
N THR A 621 21.08 -16.42 5.28
CA THR A 621 20.35 -15.24 4.79
C THR A 621 19.39 -14.70 5.85
N MET A 622 18.61 -15.58 6.47
CA MET A 622 17.65 -15.21 7.51
C MET A 622 18.33 -14.65 8.77
N PHE A 623 19.49 -15.19 9.15
CA PHE A 623 20.30 -14.70 10.26
C PHE A 623 20.77 -13.28 10.01
N ASN A 624 21.33 -13.02 8.82
CA ASN A 624 21.77 -11.70 8.39
C ASN A 624 20.61 -10.70 8.30
N HIS A 625 19.40 -11.19 8.06
CA HIS A 625 18.16 -10.40 8.07
C HIS A 625 17.51 -10.32 9.45
N PHE A 626 18.21 -10.74 10.52
CA PHE A 626 17.79 -10.67 11.92
C PHE A 626 16.54 -11.49 12.27
N LYS A 627 16.12 -12.43 11.41
CA LYS A 627 14.91 -13.24 11.60
C LYS A 627 15.07 -14.27 12.74
N PRO A 628 14.00 -14.70 13.41
CA PRO A 628 14.04 -15.76 14.41
C PRO A 628 14.41 -17.09 13.76
N ILE A 629 15.31 -17.84 14.39
CA ILE A 629 15.81 -19.12 13.90
C ILE A 629 15.63 -20.13 15.02
N SER A 630 15.11 -21.30 14.70
CA SER A 630 15.08 -22.42 15.62
C SER A 630 15.58 -23.70 14.98
N ALA A 631 16.05 -24.61 15.81
CA ALA A 631 16.40 -25.96 15.39
C ALA A 631 15.97 -26.98 16.44
N LYS A 632 15.63 -28.18 15.97
CA LYS A 632 15.48 -29.33 16.84
C LYS A 632 16.83 -29.70 17.45
N GLU A 633 16.84 -30.26 18.67
CA GLU A 633 18.08 -30.66 19.37
C GLU A 633 18.99 -31.52 18.48
N GLU A 634 18.45 -32.49 17.75
CA GLU A 634 19.22 -33.36 16.84
C GLU A 634 19.84 -32.59 15.66
N SER A 635 19.25 -31.46 15.27
CA SER A 635 19.70 -30.61 14.16
C SER A 635 20.53 -29.41 14.58
N ARG A 636 20.75 -29.19 15.89
CA ARG A 636 21.51 -28.04 16.42
C ARG A 636 22.96 -27.97 15.93
N GLN A 637 23.53 -29.11 15.54
CA GLN A 637 24.92 -29.19 15.09
C GLN A 637 25.19 -28.27 13.90
N LEU A 638 24.21 -28.09 13.01
CA LEU A 638 24.35 -27.15 11.88
C LEU A 638 24.52 -25.70 12.37
N LEU A 639 23.77 -25.29 13.39
CA LEU A 639 23.86 -23.94 13.97
C LEU A 639 25.18 -23.72 14.73
N LYS A 640 25.70 -24.77 15.38
CA LYS A 640 27.04 -24.78 16.00
C LYS A 640 28.15 -24.55 14.99
N GLU A 641 28.11 -25.27 13.87
CA GLU A 641 29.09 -25.14 12.79
C GLU A 641 29.07 -23.75 12.15
N MET A 642 27.88 -23.14 12.07
CA MET A 642 27.71 -21.76 11.63
C MET A 642 28.16 -20.73 12.66
N GLY A 643 28.39 -21.12 13.92
CA GLY A 643 28.79 -20.23 15.01
C GLY A 643 27.67 -19.28 15.48
N ILE A 644 26.40 -19.65 15.28
CA ILE A 644 25.25 -18.79 15.59
C ILE A 644 24.35 -19.30 16.71
N GLU A 645 24.60 -20.51 17.22
CA GLU A 645 23.72 -21.15 18.21
C GLU A 645 23.39 -20.26 19.42
N ASP A 646 24.40 -19.60 20.01
CA ASP A 646 24.24 -18.78 21.21
C ASP A 646 23.85 -17.31 20.90
N MET A 647 23.51 -17.00 19.65
CA MET A 647 23.16 -15.64 19.23
C MET A 647 21.69 -15.31 19.58
N PRO A 648 21.37 -14.03 19.86
CA PRO A 648 20.00 -13.61 20.20
C PRO A 648 18.96 -14.07 19.18
N GLY A 649 17.83 -14.64 19.61
CA GLY A 649 16.76 -15.10 18.71
C GLY A 649 17.06 -16.38 17.92
N VAL A 650 18.13 -17.09 18.28
CA VAL A 650 18.38 -18.48 17.90
C VAL A 650 17.93 -19.36 19.07
N ILE A 651 16.99 -20.29 18.83
CA ILE A 651 16.30 -21.04 19.89
C ILE A 651 16.35 -22.53 19.58
N ILE A 652 16.83 -23.34 20.52
CA ILE A 652 16.88 -24.81 20.35
C ILE A 652 15.67 -25.46 21.04
N ASP A 653 14.94 -26.30 20.31
CA ASP A 653 13.79 -27.07 20.81
C ASP A 653 14.25 -28.18 21.77
N THR A 654 14.45 -27.80 23.04
CA THR A 654 14.86 -28.67 24.16
C THR A 654 13.93 -28.58 25.38
N ASP A 655 13.06 -27.58 25.44
CA ASP A 655 12.14 -27.33 26.55
C ASP A 655 10.69 -27.54 26.09
N PRO A 656 9.82 -28.20 26.90
CA PRO A 656 8.38 -28.23 26.68
C PRO A 656 7.68 -26.90 26.34
N GLN A 657 8.26 -25.74 26.70
CA GLN A 657 7.72 -24.42 26.35
C GLN A 657 8.23 -23.85 25.00
N PHE A 658 9.00 -24.62 24.23
CA PHE A 658 9.60 -24.18 22.97
C PHE A 658 8.57 -23.54 22.03
N GLY A 659 7.41 -24.19 21.85
CA GLY A 659 6.39 -23.70 20.92
C GLY A 659 5.93 -22.28 21.23
N GLN A 660 5.70 -21.95 22.52
CA GLN A 660 5.36 -20.59 22.94
C GLN A 660 6.56 -19.64 22.85
N THR A 661 7.75 -20.09 23.25
CA THR A 661 8.97 -19.29 23.20
C THR A 661 9.27 -18.83 21.76
N PHE A 662 9.03 -19.71 20.78
CA PHE A 662 9.21 -19.37 19.38
C PHE A 662 8.08 -18.48 18.83
N ILE A 663 6.84 -18.61 19.30
CA ILE A 663 5.75 -17.66 18.99
C ILE A 663 6.16 -16.25 19.43
N ASP A 664 6.68 -16.09 20.65
CA ASP A 664 7.11 -14.80 21.18
C ASP A 664 8.29 -14.22 20.36
N ALA A 665 9.22 -15.09 19.92
CA ALA A 665 10.32 -14.71 19.05
C ALA A 665 9.83 -14.27 17.65
N MET A 666 8.84 -14.97 17.09
CA MET A 666 8.20 -14.60 15.82
C MET A 666 7.45 -13.28 15.93
N ALA A 667 6.75 -13.02 17.04
CA ALA A 667 6.10 -11.74 17.31
C ALA A 667 7.11 -10.58 17.35
N LYS A 668 8.31 -10.78 17.94
CA LYS A 668 9.40 -9.79 17.92
C LYS A 668 9.93 -9.51 16.50
N GLN A 669 9.79 -10.47 15.58
CA GLN A 669 10.22 -10.47 14.16
C GLN A 669 11.72 -10.32 13.90
N ARG A 670 12.40 -9.37 14.58
CA ARG A 670 13.81 -9.04 14.32
C ARG A 670 14.61 -8.88 15.61
N PHE A 671 15.81 -9.43 15.60
CA PHE A 671 16.76 -9.41 16.72
C PHE A 671 17.94 -8.49 16.42
N TRP A 672 17.69 -7.18 16.46
CA TRP A 672 18.65 -6.13 16.08
C TRP A 672 19.95 -6.11 16.89
N GLU A 673 19.98 -6.77 18.04
CA GLU A 673 21.17 -6.94 18.87
C GLU A 673 22.24 -7.87 18.26
N ARG A 674 21.92 -8.59 17.17
CA ARG A 674 22.91 -9.40 16.44
C ARG A 674 23.92 -8.52 15.69
N PRO A 675 25.13 -9.03 15.41
CA PRO A 675 26.05 -8.36 14.50
C PRO A 675 25.44 -8.23 13.10
N SER A 676 25.43 -7.02 12.55
CA SER A 676 25.08 -6.78 11.15
C SER A 676 26.27 -7.07 10.24
N PHE A 677 26.05 -7.90 9.23
CA PHE A 677 27.00 -8.10 8.13
C PHE A 677 26.55 -7.44 6.82
N LEU A 678 25.42 -6.74 6.84
CA LEU A 678 24.82 -6.12 5.64
C LEU A 678 25.40 -4.73 5.37
N TYR A 679 25.57 -3.94 6.42
CA TYR A 679 26.10 -2.58 6.33
C TYR A 679 27.04 -2.33 7.52
N LYS A 680 28.23 -1.81 7.25
CA LYS A 680 29.08 -1.20 8.28
C LYS A 680 28.89 0.30 8.15
N VAL A 681 27.83 0.84 8.75
CA VAL A 681 27.52 2.28 8.65
C VAL A 681 28.66 3.11 9.22
#